data_AF-A0A1E4A4N4-F1
#
_entry.id   AF-A0A1E4A4N4-F1
#
_cell.length_a   1.000
_cell.length_b   1.000
_cell.length_c   1.000
_cell.angle_alpha   90.00
_cell.angle_beta   90.00
_cell.angle_gamma   90.00
#
_symmetry.space_group_name_H-M   'P 1'
#
loop_
_entity.id
_entity.type
_entity.pdbx_description
1 polymer ?
#
loop_
_entity_poly.entity_id
_entity_poly.type
_entity_poly.pdbx_seq_one_letter_code
_entity_poly.pdbx_strand_id
1 'polypeptide(L)'
;MSRIIVARLPLQRIFLIRFFRLFCLISMASGSAAAGDRYSPVPEGFIPVPETVIRGKKDSVRVAAFEILDHAVTNSEYARFVKATGHAAPYHWEDGKIPEGFEEHPVVYITREDADRYTKWLSGQDNRIYTLPTPHQFEVAARAGKRDGKYYWGDAETPLKDNLVNFDAAGNRSYDRWKEFLKPSKWGLKNDWGLYGMAGNVWQLTQQGQDPQTSTFKYRIETDYDLERTLTGGSWARSKEYLACGMTVSQSPALRAPDVGIRLVRSPSGINWAPVRRKLVGVPTRDGHIALSWALLDSDKAGGGFDIYRIESGYRASDGFRINPAPLKAGTSFVDKGSFSPGKRYQYRIVRVGRDGSEINRSEWAGVTFDPGKHAEVATFAPIYHAPGFVPVFGDLDGDGSPDCVIRLSNGNVETSQDPGKPVQIEAFTSYGRSLWRKDIARHENIFGSASNCPFNVWDMDGDGKSEVITLLQIEDKNYVAVLDGMSGKLKYKHVWPEMVSDFSKSSTRIQMSIGYLDGINPAIITQTGIYENEVITAFDANLNHLWTFNSFGPTNGSGGHKVEIADVDGDGKHEVVYGTTCLNWDGSMRWSIYRQHPDIISVQDYLPGNPGLEVFYLVESSIHAGAYLVDADSGKILWKNNREDDARWSHGHAGWTADIWDGSPGMECVVNRQGHNDRNFVVFSAKGEILQEPFPAGCFPFEWDGDDTRELIWNNGAAIGNWNGKEVVEDKSAQPNPIPNSTLIYTADLYGDFRDELVLLTKTQDGNSRITVVTAPYAIDKAFVTPSGDLYYKLWLARNMGGGYRSIYDTPYRKAEE
;
A
#
# COMPACT_ATOMS: atom_id res chain seq x y z
N MET A 1 65.63 25.18 24.84
CA MET A 1 66.77 25.04 23.91
C MET A 1 66.20 24.89 22.51
N SER A 2 66.02 26.01 21.79
CA SER A 2 66.81 26.42 20.60
C SER A 2 66.33 25.70 19.32
N ARG A 3 65.48 26.34 18.49
CA ARG A 3 65.81 27.18 17.28
C ARG A 3 66.39 26.33 16.13
N ILE A 4 65.88 26.26 14.88
CA ILE A 4 65.81 27.29 13.79
C ILE A 4 65.32 26.57 12.49
N ILE A 5 64.29 27.05 11.77
CA ILE A 5 64.24 27.86 10.50
C ILE A 5 64.49 27.13 9.14
N VAL A 6 63.42 27.08 8.32
CA VAL A 6 63.19 27.47 6.89
C VAL A 6 64.27 27.32 5.80
N ALA A 7 63.91 26.69 4.65
CA ALA A 7 64.09 27.13 3.23
C ALA A 7 63.56 26.03 2.26
N ARG A 8 62.47 26.18 1.47
CA ARG A 8 62.18 26.87 0.17
C ARG A 8 63.07 26.55 -1.07
N LEU A 9 62.48 25.73 -1.98
CA LEU A 9 62.41 25.80 -3.47
C LEU A 9 63.72 25.70 -4.31
N PRO A 10 63.75 25.45 -5.66
CA PRO A 10 62.65 25.45 -6.68
C PRO A 10 62.70 24.35 -7.80
N LEU A 11 61.72 24.46 -8.71
CA LEU A 11 61.47 23.80 -10.01
C LEU A 11 62.64 23.69 -11.01
N GLN A 12 62.67 22.64 -11.86
CA GLN A 12 62.37 22.68 -13.32
C GLN A 12 62.84 21.42 -14.13
N ARG A 13 61.86 20.79 -14.82
CA ARG A 13 61.80 20.32 -16.24
C ARG A 13 62.73 19.20 -16.84
N ILE A 14 62.02 18.22 -17.47
CA ILE A 14 62.18 17.59 -18.82
C ILE A 14 62.66 16.11 -18.93
N PHE A 15 61.70 15.28 -19.41
CA PHE A 15 61.72 14.08 -20.29
C PHE A 15 62.82 12.99 -20.18
N LEU A 16 62.44 11.73 -19.90
CA LEU A 16 62.29 10.66 -20.93
C LEU A 16 61.73 9.32 -20.36
N ILE A 17 60.65 8.86 -20.99
CA ILE A 17 60.05 7.53 -21.20
C ILE A 17 60.82 6.28 -20.70
N ARG A 18 60.15 5.42 -19.88
CA ARG A 18 59.83 3.99 -20.16
C ARG A 18 59.03 3.34 -19.00
N PHE A 19 57.76 3.00 -19.28
CA PHE A 19 57.00 1.77 -18.94
C PHE A 19 57.35 1.02 -17.62
N PHE A 20 56.45 0.75 -16.65
CA PHE A 20 55.23 -0.09 -16.70
C PHE A 20 54.51 -0.08 -15.32
N ARG A 21 53.16 -0.24 -15.35
CA ARG A 21 52.19 -0.58 -14.26
C ARG A 21 51.84 0.44 -13.16
N LEU A 22 50.70 1.10 -13.36
CA LEU A 22 49.79 1.51 -12.30
C LEU A 22 48.40 0.91 -12.59
N PHE A 23 47.85 0.21 -11.60
CA PHE A 23 46.47 -0.27 -11.53
C PHE A 23 45.57 0.89 -11.11
N CYS A 24 44.57 1.23 -11.93
CA CYS A 24 43.26 1.74 -11.47
C CYS A 24 42.28 1.86 -12.64
N LEU A 25 41.01 1.60 -12.32
CA LEU A 25 39.78 1.85 -13.09
C LEU A 25 39.49 0.94 -14.29
N ILE A 26 38.68 -0.09 -14.02
CA ILE A 26 37.74 -0.65 -15.00
C ILE A 26 36.35 -0.60 -14.36
N SER A 27 35.63 0.48 -14.63
CA SER A 27 34.18 0.39 -14.81
C SER A 27 33.98 -0.30 -16.16
N MET A 28 33.42 -1.50 -16.15
CA MET A 28 33.15 -2.23 -17.39
C MET A 28 31.99 -1.57 -18.11
N ALA A 29 32.34 -0.72 -19.08
CA ALA A 29 31.61 -0.61 -20.31
C ALA A 29 31.75 -1.93 -21.07
N SER A 30 30.64 -2.64 -21.28
CA SER A 30 30.55 -3.75 -22.22
C SER A 30 29.70 -3.33 -23.42
N GLY A 31 30.30 -3.36 -24.61
CA GLY A 31 29.59 -3.40 -25.88
C GLY A 31 29.81 -2.19 -26.78
N SER A 32 30.80 -2.26 -27.66
CA SER A 32 30.77 -1.47 -28.90
C SER A 32 29.66 -2.03 -29.80
N ALA A 33 28.45 -1.49 -29.66
CA ALA A 33 27.43 -1.59 -30.69
C ALA A 33 27.79 -0.62 -31.83
N ALA A 34 27.58 -1.07 -33.05
CA ALA A 34 27.73 -0.29 -34.26
C ALA A 34 26.98 1.04 -34.19
N ALA A 35 27.45 2.06 -34.93
CA ALA A 35 26.72 3.30 -35.12
C ALA A 35 25.35 3.03 -35.74
N GLY A 36 24.32 2.98 -34.90
CA GLY A 36 22.90 2.84 -35.25
C GLY A 36 22.05 3.50 -34.19
N ASP A 37 21.18 4.42 -34.62
CA ASP A 37 20.10 5.10 -33.89
C ASP A 37 20.44 5.86 -32.59
N ARG A 38 20.97 7.09 -32.73
CA ARG A 38 20.88 8.14 -31.69
C ARG A 38 19.53 8.88 -31.73
N TYR A 39 18.41 8.16 -31.72
CA TYR A 39 17.10 8.79 -31.53
C TYR A 39 16.65 8.55 -30.09
N SER A 40 16.63 9.63 -29.29
CA SER A 40 16.03 9.59 -27.96
C SER A 40 14.57 9.13 -28.07
N PRO A 41 14.03 8.26 -27.21
CA PRO A 41 12.60 7.90 -27.21
C PRO A 41 11.69 9.05 -26.76
N VAL A 42 12.27 10.05 -26.10
CA VAL A 42 11.56 11.25 -25.62
C VAL A 42 11.18 12.15 -26.80
N PRO A 43 9.91 12.58 -26.91
CA PRO A 43 9.49 13.64 -27.82
C PRO A 43 10.24 14.96 -27.59
N GLU A 44 10.62 15.64 -28.66
CA GLU A 44 11.20 16.99 -28.58
C GLU A 44 10.09 18.06 -28.56
N GLY A 45 10.40 19.26 -28.05
CA GLY A 45 9.48 20.40 -28.12
C GLY A 45 8.60 20.61 -26.88
N PHE A 46 9.05 20.18 -25.70
CA PHE A 46 8.37 20.52 -24.44
C PHE A 46 8.55 21.99 -24.08
N ILE A 47 7.44 22.67 -23.78
CA ILE A 47 7.39 24.07 -23.38
C ILE A 47 7.09 24.16 -21.87
N PRO A 48 7.90 24.92 -21.09
CA PRO A 48 7.63 25.13 -19.67
C PRO A 48 6.42 26.05 -19.47
N VAL A 49 5.50 25.61 -18.63
CA VAL A 49 4.32 26.35 -18.19
C VAL A 49 4.46 26.66 -16.70
N PRO A 50 4.49 27.94 -16.30
CA PRO A 50 4.61 28.30 -14.88
C PRO A 50 3.33 27.97 -14.11
N GLU A 51 3.47 27.88 -12.78
CA GLU A 51 2.31 27.80 -11.90
C GLU A 51 1.34 28.94 -12.19
N THR A 52 0.06 28.60 -12.36
CA THR A 52 -0.96 29.54 -12.78
C THR A 52 -2.23 29.33 -11.98
N VAL A 53 -2.87 30.45 -11.58
CA VAL A 53 -4.22 30.44 -11.02
C VAL A 53 -5.19 30.98 -12.07
N ILE A 54 -6.11 30.14 -12.52
CA ILE A 54 -7.19 30.52 -13.43
C ILE A 54 -8.46 30.82 -12.63
N ARG A 55 -9.19 31.88 -13.01
CA ARG A 55 -10.50 32.18 -12.43
C ARG A 55 -11.57 31.41 -13.18
N GLY A 56 -12.17 30.42 -12.53
CA GLY A 56 -13.37 29.75 -13.04
C GLY A 56 -14.62 30.60 -12.82
N LYS A 57 -15.77 30.12 -13.33
CA LYS A 57 -17.07 30.78 -13.14
C LYS A 57 -17.54 30.82 -11.69
N LYS A 58 -17.14 29.84 -10.87
CA LYS A 58 -17.48 29.74 -9.44
C LYS A 58 -16.23 29.96 -8.58
N ASP A 59 -15.19 29.16 -8.83
CA ASP A 59 -14.00 29.12 -7.99
C ASP A 59 -12.73 29.30 -8.81
N SER A 60 -11.66 29.78 -8.17
CA SER A 60 -10.33 29.80 -8.77
C SER A 60 -9.71 28.41 -8.71
N VAL A 61 -8.89 28.07 -9.71
CA VAL A 61 -8.21 26.78 -9.82
C VAL A 61 -6.71 27.04 -9.92
N ARG A 62 -5.92 26.37 -9.08
CA ARG A 62 -4.46 26.37 -9.17
C ARG A 62 -3.98 25.17 -9.98
N VAL A 63 -3.06 25.44 -10.90
CA VAL A 63 -2.32 24.45 -11.68
C VAL A 63 -0.84 24.67 -11.40
N ALA A 64 -0.16 23.67 -10.83
CA ALA A 64 1.27 23.72 -10.56
C ALA A 64 2.07 23.80 -11.87
N ALA A 65 3.35 24.19 -11.79
CA ALA A 65 4.20 24.25 -12.97
C ALA A 65 4.36 22.87 -13.64
N PHE A 66 4.42 22.84 -14.97
CA PHE A 66 4.58 21.64 -15.78
C PHE A 66 5.28 21.94 -17.10
N GLU A 67 5.68 20.90 -17.84
CA GLU A 67 6.08 21.03 -19.24
C GLU A 67 5.06 20.34 -20.14
N ILE A 68 4.71 20.93 -21.27
CA ILE A 68 3.76 20.38 -22.23
C ILE A 68 4.38 20.27 -23.63
N LEU A 69 4.12 19.16 -24.32
CA LEU A 69 4.59 18.96 -25.69
C LEU A 69 3.95 20.01 -26.62
N ASP A 70 4.74 20.63 -27.52
CA ASP A 70 4.28 21.70 -28.42
C ASP A 70 3.26 21.24 -29.48
N HIS A 71 3.08 19.93 -29.64
CA HIS A 71 2.16 19.32 -30.59
C HIS A 71 1.45 18.08 -30.02
N ALA A 72 0.45 17.56 -30.75
CA ALA A 72 -0.13 16.25 -30.46
C ALA A 72 0.86 15.16 -30.88
N VAL A 73 0.95 14.08 -30.11
CA VAL A 73 1.92 13.00 -30.36
C VAL A 73 1.75 12.47 -31.77
N THR A 74 2.84 12.38 -32.53
CA THR A 74 2.79 11.92 -33.92
C THR A 74 2.81 10.39 -34.03
N ASN A 75 2.45 9.87 -35.21
CA ASN A 75 2.63 8.44 -35.50
C ASN A 75 4.09 8.01 -35.39
N SER A 76 5.05 8.83 -35.84
CA SER A 76 6.49 8.54 -35.70
C SER A 76 6.97 8.46 -34.26
N GLU A 77 6.42 9.30 -33.38
CA GLU A 77 6.71 9.25 -31.95
C GLU A 77 6.15 7.98 -31.30
N TYR A 78 4.88 7.67 -31.56
CA TYR A 78 4.23 6.47 -31.03
C TYR A 78 4.82 5.16 -31.60
N ALA A 79 5.31 5.17 -32.85
CA ALA A 79 5.94 4.00 -33.47
C ALA A 79 7.20 3.55 -32.73
N ARG A 80 7.92 4.47 -32.08
CA ARG A 80 9.08 4.13 -31.24
C ARG A 80 8.67 3.27 -30.04
N PHE A 81 7.53 3.57 -29.42
CA PHE A 81 6.94 2.77 -28.35
C PHE A 81 6.54 1.38 -28.84
N VAL A 82 5.75 1.31 -29.92
CA VAL A 82 5.34 0.04 -30.54
C VAL A 82 6.54 -0.85 -30.85
N LYS A 83 7.59 -0.28 -31.46
CA LYS A 83 8.82 -0.99 -31.80
C LYS A 83 9.58 -1.46 -30.55
N ALA A 84 9.65 -0.64 -29.51
CA ALA A 84 10.43 -0.93 -28.31
C ALA A 84 9.77 -1.96 -27.38
N THR A 85 8.43 -1.95 -27.31
CA THR A 85 7.69 -2.77 -26.33
C THR A 85 6.96 -3.96 -26.96
N GLY A 86 6.83 -3.99 -28.28
CA GLY A 86 5.96 -4.96 -28.97
C GLY A 86 4.47 -4.69 -28.76
N HIS A 87 4.11 -3.51 -28.22
CA HIS A 87 2.71 -3.11 -28.05
C HIS A 87 1.96 -3.10 -29.38
N ALA A 88 0.67 -3.42 -29.37
CA ALA A 88 -0.13 -3.49 -30.59
C ALA A 88 -0.16 -2.13 -31.31
N ALA A 89 0.17 -2.13 -32.61
CA ALA A 89 0.06 -0.93 -33.43
C ALA A 89 -1.41 -0.49 -33.56
N PRO A 90 -1.68 0.82 -33.76
CA PRO A 90 -3.03 1.29 -34.07
C PRO A 90 -3.65 0.51 -35.24
N TYR A 91 -4.93 0.16 -35.13
CA TYR A 91 -5.59 -0.78 -36.06
C TYR A 91 -5.48 -0.40 -37.56
N HIS A 92 -5.36 0.89 -37.85
CA HIS A 92 -5.26 1.40 -39.22
C HIS A 92 -3.84 1.34 -39.80
N TRP A 93 -2.84 0.88 -39.04
CA TRP A 93 -1.48 0.64 -39.48
C TRP A 93 -1.39 -0.76 -40.12
N GLU A 94 -1.51 -0.81 -41.43
CA GLU A 94 -1.41 -2.07 -42.20
C GLU A 94 -0.02 -2.71 -41.99
N ASP A 95 0.00 -3.99 -41.65
CA ASP A 95 1.21 -4.74 -41.28
C ASP A 95 2.07 -4.04 -40.20
N GLY A 96 1.43 -3.28 -39.30
CA GLY A 96 2.09 -2.53 -38.23
C GLY A 96 2.88 -1.31 -38.70
N LYS A 97 2.66 -0.84 -39.94
CA LYS A 97 3.33 0.33 -40.52
C LYS A 97 2.44 1.56 -40.52
N ILE A 98 3.04 2.71 -40.23
CA ILE A 98 2.38 4.00 -40.37
C ILE A 98 1.92 4.17 -41.83
N PRO A 99 0.70 4.65 -42.09
CA PRO A 99 0.28 5.01 -43.44
C PRO A 99 1.23 6.04 -44.07
N GLU A 100 1.60 5.83 -45.33
CA GLU A 100 2.52 6.73 -46.05
C GLU A 100 2.03 8.19 -46.03
N GLY A 101 2.90 9.10 -45.58
CA GLY A 101 2.60 10.53 -45.45
C GLY A 101 1.92 10.92 -44.13
N PHE A 102 1.65 9.96 -43.24
CA PHE A 102 1.03 10.19 -41.93
C PHE A 102 2.02 10.17 -40.75
N GLU A 103 3.33 10.10 -41.03
CA GLU A 103 4.41 10.07 -40.02
C GLU A 103 4.31 11.22 -39.02
N GLU A 104 4.10 12.44 -39.53
CA GLU A 104 3.99 13.68 -38.75
C GLU A 104 2.55 14.05 -38.38
N HIS A 105 1.58 13.19 -38.68
CA HIS A 105 0.19 13.37 -38.25
C HIS A 105 -0.02 12.83 -36.84
N PRO A 106 -1.03 13.35 -36.10
CA PRO A 106 -1.35 12.84 -34.77
C PRO A 106 -1.61 11.34 -34.82
N VAL A 107 -1.09 10.61 -33.83
CA VAL A 107 -1.52 9.23 -33.60
C VAL A 107 -3.00 9.24 -33.19
N VAL A 108 -3.79 8.42 -33.87
CA VAL A 108 -5.25 8.26 -33.67
C VAL A 108 -5.60 6.78 -33.62
N TYR A 109 -6.86 6.44 -33.31
CA TYR A 109 -7.31 5.06 -33.08
C TYR A 109 -6.59 4.34 -31.91
N ILE A 110 -6.15 5.11 -30.91
CA ILE A 110 -5.64 4.59 -29.64
C ILE A 110 -6.73 4.70 -28.57
N THR A 111 -6.67 3.81 -27.57
CA THR A 111 -7.52 3.84 -26.37
C THR A 111 -6.86 4.63 -25.25
N ARG A 112 -7.59 4.82 -24.15
CA ARG A 112 -7.01 5.36 -22.93
C ARG A 112 -5.91 4.46 -22.36
N GLU A 113 -6.10 3.15 -22.37
CA GLU A 113 -5.08 2.20 -21.92
C GLU A 113 -3.78 2.32 -22.75
N ASP A 114 -3.91 2.42 -24.08
CA ASP A 114 -2.77 2.62 -24.98
C ASP A 114 -1.98 3.89 -24.62
N ALA A 115 -2.70 4.99 -24.35
CA ALA A 115 -2.12 6.26 -23.94
C ALA A 115 -1.40 6.17 -22.59
N ASP A 116 -1.99 5.51 -21.60
CA ASP A 116 -1.40 5.34 -20.27
C ASP A 116 -0.18 4.39 -20.29
N ARG A 117 -0.19 3.36 -21.13
CA ARG A 117 0.98 2.50 -21.35
C ARG A 117 2.12 3.28 -22.02
N TYR A 118 1.79 4.14 -22.99
CA TYR A 118 2.77 4.99 -23.66
C TYR A 118 3.42 6.00 -22.70
N THR A 119 2.64 6.68 -21.85
CA THR A 119 3.16 7.64 -20.86
C THR A 119 4.00 6.95 -19.78
N LYS A 120 3.59 5.76 -19.31
CA LYS A 120 4.39 4.92 -18.39
C LYS A 120 5.72 4.50 -19.03
N TRP A 121 5.69 4.04 -20.28
CA TRP A 121 6.92 3.69 -21.00
C TRP A 121 7.88 4.87 -21.08
N LEU A 122 7.40 6.05 -21.49
CA LEU A 122 8.22 7.27 -21.53
C LEU A 122 8.79 7.66 -20.16
N SER A 123 7.99 7.56 -19.11
CA SER A 123 8.43 7.83 -17.73
C SER A 123 9.54 6.88 -17.26
N GLY A 124 9.62 5.68 -17.84
CA GLY A 124 10.73 4.75 -17.61
C GLY A 124 12.00 5.06 -18.44
N GLN A 125 11.92 5.94 -19.44
CA GLN A 125 13.06 6.29 -20.31
C GLN A 125 13.77 7.58 -19.90
N ASP A 126 13.03 8.50 -19.27
CA ASP A 126 13.48 9.82 -18.86
C ASP A 126 13.05 9.98 -17.41
N ASN A 127 13.95 10.42 -16.52
CA ASN A 127 13.76 10.50 -15.07
C ASN A 127 12.77 11.62 -14.67
N ARG A 128 11.64 11.66 -15.37
CA ARG A 128 10.55 12.63 -15.35
C ARG A 128 9.27 11.84 -15.56
N ILE A 129 8.21 12.26 -14.88
CA ILE A 129 6.92 11.57 -15.02
C ILE A 129 6.15 12.20 -16.16
N TYR A 130 5.82 11.39 -17.17
CA TYR A 130 4.96 11.75 -18.30
C TYR A 130 3.53 11.34 -17.98
N THR A 131 2.58 12.22 -18.26
CA THR A 131 1.15 11.93 -18.13
C THR A 131 0.37 12.60 -19.27
N LEU A 132 -0.92 12.31 -19.35
CA LEU A 132 -1.85 13.16 -20.10
C LEU A 132 -2.10 14.46 -19.31
N PRO A 133 -2.34 15.59 -19.99
CA PRO A 133 -2.70 16.84 -19.32
C PRO A 133 -4.03 16.68 -18.58
N THR A 134 -4.18 17.40 -17.47
CA THR A 134 -5.53 17.67 -16.96
C THR A 134 -6.25 18.67 -17.87
N PRO A 135 -7.60 18.73 -17.85
CA PRO A 135 -8.33 19.76 -18.58
C PRO A 135 -7.87 21.19 -18.22
N HIS A 136 -7.48 21.42 -16.96
CA HIS A 136 -6.98 22.71 -16.50
C HIS A 136 -5.56 23.00 -16.99
N GLN A 137 -4.66 22.01 -16.99
CA GLN A 137 -3.33 22.14 -17.62
C GLN A 137 -3.47 22.48 -19.11
N PHE A 138 -4.34 21.77 -19.82
CA PHE A 138 -4.59 22.03 -21.24
C PHE A 138 -5.14 23.43 -21.48
N GLU A 139 -6.09 23.90 -20.66
CA GLU A 139 -6.66 25.25 -20.79
C GLU A 139 -5.61 26.34 -20.50
N VAL A 140 -4.81 26.20 -19.43
CA VAL A 140 -3.71 27.13 -19.12
C VAL A 140 -2.73 27.22 -20.29
N ALA A 141 -2.32 26.05 -20.80
CA ALA A 141 -1.44 25.95 -21.95
C ALA A 141 -2.06 26.59 -23.20
N ALA A 142 -3.34 26.33 -23.47
CA ALA A 142 -4.05 26.89 -24.63
C ALA A 142 -4.05 28.41 -24.56
N ARG A 143 -4.45 28.98 -23.41
CA ARG A 143 -4.58 30.42 -23.20
C ARG A 143 -3.24 31.18 -23.25
N ALA A 144 -2.12 30.53 -22.98
CA ALA A 144 -0.79 31.13 -23.04
C ALA A 144 -0.67 32.49 -22.32
N GLY A 145 -1.23 32.57 -21.10
CA GLY A 145 -1.23 33.79 -20.27
C GLY A 145 -2.40 34.76 -20.50
N LYS A 146 -3.24 34.54 -21.52
CA LYS A 146 -4.46 35.33 -21.75
C LYS A 146 -5.53 34.96 -20.72
N ARG A 147 -6.20 35.97 -20.15
CA ARG A 147 -7.27 35.76 -19.15
C ARG A 147 -8.65 35.53 -19.76
N ASP A 148 -8.90 36.18 -20.90
CA ASP A 148 -10.21 36.22 -21.55
C ASP A 148 -10.13 35.74 -23.01
N GLY A 149 -11.28 35.66 -23.67
CA GLY A 149 -11.43 35.20 -25.05
C GLY A 149 -11.94 33.76 -25.13
N LYS A 150 -12.84 33.54 -26.10
CA LYS A 150 -13.45 32.24 -26.38
C LYS A 150 -12.44 31.25 -26.93
N TYR A 151 -11.53 31.69 -27.80
CA TYR A 151 -10.47 30.87 -28.38
C TYR A 151 -9.09 31.36 -27.92
N TYR A 152 -8.03 30.56 -28.10
CA TYR A 152 -6.70 30.94 -27.64
C TYR A 152 -6.09 32.13 -28.41
N TRP A 153 -6.65 32.44 -29.57
CA TRP A 153 -6.32 33.62 -30.37
C TRP A 153 -7.25 34.82 -30.10
N GLY A 154 -8.16 34.72 -29.12
CA GLY A 154 -9.21 35.70 -28.83
C GLY A 154 -10.53 35.39 -29.54
N ASP A 155 -11.40 36.41 -29.67
CA ASP A 155 -12.76 36.26 -30.23
C ASP A 155 -12.85 36.55 -31.73
N ALA A 156 -11.71 36.81 -32.39
CA ALA A 156 -11.67 37.09 -33.82
C ALA A 156 -12.03 35.84 -34.65
N GLU A 157 -12.90 36.02 -35.64
CA GLU A 157 -13.26 34.97 -36.61
C GLU A 157 -12.20 34.81 -37.73
N THR A 158 -11.23 35.74 -37.82
CA THR A 158 -10.19 35.74 -38.89
C THR A 158 -9.44 34.40 -38.99
N PRO A 159 -8.94 33.78 -37.90
CA PRO A 159 -8.26 32.49 -38.02
C PRO A 159 -9.15 31.34 -38.51
N LEU A 160 -10.46 31.43 -38.28
CA LEU A 160 -11.42 30.45 -38.80
C LEU A 160 -11.66 30.64 -40.30
N LYS A 161 -11.78 31.90 -40.75
CA LYS A 161 -11.99 32.27 -42.17
C LYS A 161 -10.75 32.00 -43.03
N ASP A 162 -9.57 32.21 -42.47
CA ASP A 162 -8.29 32.03 -43.16
C ASP A 162 -7.80 30.56 -43.13
N ASN A 163 -8.65 29.63 -42.67
CA ASN A 163 -8.35 28.20 -42.60
C ASN A 163 -7.06 27.88 -41.81
N LEU A 164 -6.81 28.63 -40.73
CA LEU A 164 -5.66 28.41 -39.84
C LEU A 164 -5.97 27.42 -38.70
N VAL A 165 -7.22 26.96 -38.62
CA VAL A 165 -7.74 26.06 -37.59
C VAL A 165 -8.49 24.93 -38.28
N ASN A 166 -8.20 23.67 -37.93
CA ASN A 166 -8.81 22.52 -38.60
C ASN A 166 -10.09 22.07 -37.88
N PHE A 167 -11.25 22.40 -38.45
CA PHE A 167 -12.56 22.05 -37.92
C PHE A 167 -13.58 21.88 -39.06
N ASP A 168 -14.77 21.37 -38.74
CA ASP A 168 -15.83 21.18 -39.72
C ASP A 168 -16.80 22.38 -39.74
N ALA A 169 -16.52 23.35 -40.61
CA ALA A 169 -17.37 24.52 -40.78
C ALA A 169 -18.76 24.20 -41.36
N ALA A 170 -18.87 23.12 -42.16
CA ALA A 170 -20.11 22.73 -42.83
C ALA A 170 -20.93 21.69 -42.03
N GLY A 171 -20.32 21.04 -41.04
CA GLY A 171 -20.94 20.02 -40.20
C GLY A 171 -21.29 18.73 -40.94
N ASN A 172 -20.58 18.41 -42.03
CA ASN A 172 -20.86 17.29 -42.92
C ASN A 172 -19.66 16.36 -43.19
N ARG A 173 -18.54 16.52 -42.47
CA ARG A 173 -17.38 15.63 -42.59
C ARG A 173 -17.69 14.28 -41.96
N SER A 174 -17.28 13.20 -42.64
CA SER A 174 -17.49 11.83 -42.19
C SER A 174 -16.19 11.21 -41.66
N TYR A 175 -16.31 10.37 -40.63
CA TYR A 175 -15.19 9.78 -39.90
C TYR A 175 -14.36 8.77 -40.72
N ASP A 176 -14.98 8.12 -41.70
CA ASP A 176 -14.31 7.21 -42.65
C ASP A 176 -13.33 7.93 -43.58
N ARG A 177 -13.55 9.22 -43.86
CA ARG A 177 -12.71 10.08 -44.71
C ARG A 177 -11.62 10.83 -43.92
N TRP A 178 -11.25 10.35 -42.74
CA TRP A 178 -10.28 11.02 -41.87
C TRP A 178 -8.94 11.35 -42.55
N LYS A 179 -8.47 10.52 -43.48
CA LYS A 179 -7.23 10.74 -44.25
C LYS A 179 -7.25 12.03 -45.07
N GLU A 180 -8.42 12.54 -45.43
CA GLU A 180 -8.56 13.78 -46.19
C GLU A 180 -8.51 15.04 -45.32
N PHE A 181 -8.94 14.90 -44.06
CA PHE A 181 -9.18 16.03 -43.17
C PHE A 181 -8.17 16.17 -42.05
N LEU A 182 -7.56 15.07 -41.60
CA LEU A 182 -6.51 15.11 -40.58
C LEU A 182 -5.31 15.91 -41.13
N LYS A 183 -4.71 16.74 -40.28
CA LYS A 183 -3.52 17.54 -40.61
C LYS A 183 -2.33 17.14 -39.74
N PRO A 184 -1.08 17.42 -40.19
CA PRO A 184 0.12 17.19 -39.37
C PRO A 184 0.00 17.82 -37.98
N SER A 185 0.66 17.25 -36.97
CA SER A 185 0.55 17.74 -35.59
C SER A 185 1.05 19.17 -35.41
N LYS A 186 2.00 19.61 -36.23
CA LYS A 186 2.53 20.98 -36.29
C LYS A 186 1.94 21.77 -37.47
N TRP A 187 0.62 21.77 -37.59
CA TRP A 187 -0.13 22.49 -38.63
C TRP A 187 -0.99 23.62 -38.06
N GLY A 188 -1.14 24.70 -38.83
CA GLY A 188 -2.05 25.81 -38.54
C GLY A 188 -1.49 26.83 -37.56
N LEU A 189 -2.40 27.56 -36.91
CA LEU A 189 -2.07 28.62 -35.97
C LEU A 189 -1.42 28.05 -34.69
N LYS A 190 -0.37 28.72 -34.23
CA LYS A 190 0.25 28.50 -32.92
C LYS A 190 -0.21 29.57 -31.93
N ASN A 191 -0.30 29.24 -30.65
CA ASN A 191 -0.52 30.25 -29.62
C ASN A 191 0.77 31.01 -29.26
N ASP A 192 0.67 31.96 -28.32
CA ASP A 192 1.77 32.86 -27.95
C ASP A 192 2.96 32.13 -27.29
N TRP A 193 2.77 30.89 -26.85
CA TRP A 193 3.84 30.02 -26.32
C TRP A 193 4.38 29.03 -27.36
N GLY A 194 3.89 29.07 -28.59
CA GLY A 194 4.34 28.21 -29.68
C GLY A 194 3.65 26.85 -29.75
N LEU A 195 2.54 26.64 -29.04
CA LEU A 195 1.79 25.38 -29.07
C LEU A 195 0.87 25.32 -30.30
N TYR A 196 0.96 24.23 -31.06
CA TYR A 196 0.08 23.92 -32.20
C TYR A 196 -1.17 23.17 -31.74
N GLY A 197 -2.25 23.20 -32.52
CA GLY A 197 -3.39 22.27 -32.33
C GLY A 197 -4.08 22.36 -30.95
N MET A 198 -4.05 23.53 -30.29
CA MET A 198 -4.75 23.75 -29.02
C MET A 198 -6.27 23.95 -29.21
N ALA A 199 -6.72 24.07 -30.46
CA ALA A 199 -8.12 24.04 -30.87
C ALA A 199 -8.22 23.44 -32.29
N GLY A 200 -9.00 22.38 -32.47
CA GLY A 200 -9.19 21.66 -33.73
C GLY A 200 -8.18 20.55 -33.99
N ASN A 201 -8.21 20.01 -35.21
CA ASN A 201 -7.48 18.84 -35.66
C ASN A 201 -7.91 17.55 -34.93
N VAL A 202 -7.44 17.27 -33.72
CA VAL A 202 -7.88 16.08 -32.96
C VAL A 202 -8.15 16.42 -31.51
N TRP A 203 -9.18 15.78 -30.95
CA TRP A 203 -9.42 15.76 -29.53
C TRP A 203 -8.22 15.15 -28.82
N GLN A 204 -7.94 15.62 -27.62
CA GLN A 204 -6.81 15.18 -26.81
C GLN A 204 -7.35 14.50 -25.55
N LEU A 205 -6.96 13.26 -25.31
CA LEU A 205 -7.25 12.59 -24.04
C LEU A 205 -6.61 13.37 -22.88
N THR A 206 -7.38 13.53 -21.79
CA THR A 206 -6.97 14.24 -20.58
C THR A 206 -7.26 13.40 -19.33
N GLN A 207 -6.59 13.70 -18.23
CA GLN A 207 -6.81 13.06 -16.93
C GLN A 207 -7.54 14.00 -15.97
N GLN A 208 -8.73 13.61 -15.49
CA GLN A 208 -9.46 14.36 -14.47
C GLN A 208 -9.12 13.92 -13.05
N GLY A 209 -8.58 12.72 -12.86
CA GLY A 209 -8.36 12.11 -11.56
C GLY A 209 -9.69 11.95 -10.83
N GLN A 210 -10.58 11.12 -11.38
CA GLN A 210 -11.82 10.79 -10.67
C GLN A 210 -11.50 10.11 -9.34
N ASP A 211 -12.32 10.35 -8.33
CA ASP A 211 -12.20 9.69 -7.02
C ASP A 211 -12.94 8.35 -7.05
N PRO A 212 -12.21 7.20 -7.06
CA PRO A 212 -12.81 5.87 -7.17
C PRO A 212 -13.85 5.57 -6.08
N GLN A 213 -13.73 6.21 -4.90
CA GLN A 213 -14.67 6.06 -3.79
C GLN A 213 -16.07 6.63 -4.10
N THR A 214 -16.15 7.62 -5.00
CA THR A 214 -17.41 8.28 -5.37
C THR A 214 -17.86 7.98 -6.80
N SER A 215 -17.00 7.36 -7.61
CA SER A 215 -17.30 7.01 -8.99
C SER A 215 -18.26 5.83 -9.10
N THR A 216 -19.45 6.08 -9.63
CA THR A 216 -20.41 5.02 -9.99
C THR A 216 -19.86 4.20 -11.15
N PHE A 217 -19.61 2.90 -10.94
CA PHE A 217 -19.14 2.02 -12.00
C PHE A 217 -19.92 0.71 -11.99
N LYS A 218 -20.53 0.37 -13.15
CA LYS A 218 -21.43 -0.77 -13.31
C LYS A 218 -20.70 -2.13 -13.37
N TYR A 219 -19.43 -2.12 -13.76
CA TYR A 219 -18.58 -3.32 -13.88
C TYR A 219 -17.48 -3.32 -12.80
N ARG A 220 -16.49 -4.20 -12.90
CA ARG A 220 -15.30 -4.16 -12.03
C ARG A 220 -14.37 -3.05 -12.51
N ILE A 221 -13.85 -2.25 -11.58
CA ILE A 221 -12.71 -1.36 -11.85
C ILE A 221 -11.49 -2.21 -11.60
N GLU A 222 -10.71 -2.49 -12.65
CA GLU A 222 -9.44 -3.20 -12.49
C GLU A 222 -8.27 -2.20 -12.54
N THR A 223 -8.51 -1.00 -13.09
CA THR A 223 -7.52 0.06 -13.22
C THR A 223 -8.14 1.46 -13.12
N ASP A 224 -7.36 2.45 -12.70
CA ASP A 224 -7.82 3.84 -12.57
C ASP A 224 -8.30 4.47 -13.89
N TYR A 225 -7.73 4.05 -15.03
CA TYR A 225 -8.09 4.65 -16.31
C TYR A 225 -9.45 4.24 -16.84
N ASP A 226 -10.07 3.21 -16.26
CA ASP A 226 -11.48 2.86 -16.53
C ASP A 226 -12.44 3.99 -16.12
N LEU A 227 -12.00 4.87 -15.21
CA LEU A 227 -12.75 6.03 -14.75
C LEU A 227 -12.60 7.26 -15.65
N GLU A 228 -11.61 7.26 -16.54
CA GLU A 228 -11.15 8.45 -17.23
C GLU A 228 -11.77 8.60 -18.61
N ARG A 229 -12.52 9.69 -18.81
CA ARG A 229 -13.42 9.83 -19.98
C ARG A 229 -13.24 11.14 -20.74
N THR A 230 -12.39 12.05 -20.27
CA THR A 230 -12.43 13.44 -20.70
C THR A 230 -11.50 13.72 -21.87
N LEU A 231 -12.03 14.43 -22.86
CA LEU A 231 -11.34 14.94 -24.03
C LEU A 231 -11.37 16.47 -24.06
N THR A 232 -10.34 17.11 -24.62
CA THR A 232 -10.31 18.56 -24.86
C THR A 232 -9.64 18.91 -26.19
N GLY A 233 -9.67 20.19 -26.59
CA GLY A 233 -8.91 20.68 -27.75
C GLY A 233 -9.64 20.66 -29.09
N GLY A 234 -10.86 20.15 -29.23
CA GLY A 234 -11.64 20.20 -30.48
C GLY A 234 -11.24 19.14 -31.52
N SER A 235 -11.91 19.09 -32.68
CA SER A 235 -11.68 18.04 -33.69
C SER A 235 -11.93 18.55 -35.12
N TRP A 236 -11.23 17.95 -36.09
CA TRP A 236 -11.41 18.18 -37.52
C TRP A 236 -12.84 17.84 -37.99
N ALA A 237 -13.58 17.02 -37.24
CA ALA A 237 -14.93 16.54 -37.54
C ALA A 237 -16.02 17.23 -36.71
N ARG A 238 -15.71 18.35 -36.06
CA ARG A 238 -16.63 19.10 -35.18
C ARG A 238 -16.71 20.56 -35.57
N SER A 239 -17.87 21.16 -35.30
CA SER A 239 -18.16 22.56 -35.60
C SER A 239 -17.43 23.51 -34.65
N LYS A 240 -17.43 24.81 -34.97
CA LYS A 240 -16.63 25.82 -34.27
C LYS A 240 -16.95 25.99 -32.78
N GLU A 241 -18.13 25.55 -32.34
CA GLU A 241 -18.55 25.59 -30.93
C GLU A 241 -17.63 24.75 -30.04
N TYR A 242 -17.01 23.70 -30.60
CA TYR A 242 -16.10 22.79 -29.90
C TYR A 242 -14.65 23.28 -29.82
N LEU A 243 -14.34 24.45 -30.38
CA LEU A 243 -12.98 25.01 -30.41
C LEU A 243 -12.67 25.92 -29.20
N ALA A 244 -13.66 26.17 -28.34
CA ALA A 244 -13.50 27.11 -27.23
C ALA A 244 -12.46 26.61 -26.20
N CYS A 245 -11.70 27.54 -25.61
CA CYS A 245 -10.83 27.24 -24.48
C CYS A 245 -11.64 26.71 -23.29
N GLY A 246 -11.14 25.66 -22.63
CA GLY A 246 -11.84 24.98 -21.55
C GLY A 246 -12.98 24.06 -22.02
N MET A 247 -13.19 23.89 -23.33
CA MET A 247 -14.17 22.93 -23.84
C MET A 247 -13.74 21.50 -23.53
N THR A 248 -14.65 20.73 -22.93
CA THR A 248 -14.45 19.32 -22.63
C THR A 248 -15.63 18.49 -23.13
N VAL A 249 -15.34 17.31 -23.67
CA VAL A 249 -16.36 16.30 -24.01
C VAL A 249 -16.00 14.96 -23.36
N SER A 250 -16.95 14.03 -23.31
CA SER A 250 -16.74 12.70 -22.73
C SER A 250 -16.74 11.61 -23.81
N GLN A 251 -15.86 10.63 -23.65
CA GLN A 251 -15.77 9.43 -24.48
C GLN A 251 -15.51 8.20 -23.60
N SER A 252 -15.91 7.02 -24.08
CA SER A 252 -15.58 5.76 -23.42
C SER A 252 -14.06 5.52 -23.45
N PRO A 253 -13.40 5.06 -22.36
CA PRO A 253 -11.96 4.80 -22.32
C PRO A 253 -11.49 3.79 -23.39
N ALA A 254 -12.35 2.85 -23.77
CA ALA A 254 -12.05 1.79 -24.72
C ALA A 254 -12.33 2.18 -26.20
N LEU A 255 -12.88 3.36 -26.47
CA LEU A 255 -13.22 3.75 -27.84
C LEU A 255 -11.96 4.18 -28.61
N ARG A 256 -11.85 3.70 -29.84
CA ARG A 256 -10.82 4.13 -30.80
C ARG A 256 -11.50 5.03 -31.84
N ALA A 257 -11.01 6.25 -32.00
CA ALA A 257 -11.59 7.21 -32.94
C ALA A 257 -10.52 7.88 -33.82
N PRO A 258 -10.84 8.21 -35.09
CA PRO A 258 -9.91 8.87 -36.03
C PRO A 258 -9.69 10.36 -35.74
N ASP A 259 -10.41 10.93 -34.78
CA ASP A 259 -10.29 12.33 -34.39
C ASP A 259 -9.89 12.49 -32.92
N VAL A 260 -9.36 11.44 -32.30
CA VAL A 260 -8.86 11.43 -30.92
C VAL A 260 -7.42 10.99 -30.90
N GLY A 261 -6.55 11.85 -30.36
CA GLY A 261 -5.15 11.58 -30.08
C GLY A 261 -4.76 11.98 -28.67
N ILE A 262 -3.46 12.16 -28.46
CA ILE A 262 -2.89 12.50 -27.15
C ILE A 262 -1.86 13.62 -27.27
N ARG A 263 -1.71 14.36 -26.17
CA ARG A 263 -0.61 15.29 -25.93
C ARG A 263 -0.02 14.96 -24.57
N LEU A 264 1.28 15.13 -24.44
CA LEU A 264 1.99 14.81 -23.21
C LEU A 264 2.23 16.05 -22.37
N VAL A 265 2.11 15.89 -21.07
CA VAL A 265 2.77 16.75 -20.08
C VAL A 265 3.80 15.95 -19.32
N ARG A 266 4.79 16.63 -18.74
CA ARG A 266 5.76 16.01 -17.84
C ARG A 266 6.12 16.89 -16.65
N SER A 267 6.53 16.25 -15.56
CA SER A 267 6.99 16.94 -14.34
C SER A 267 8.19 17.82 -14.64
N PRO A 268 8.30 19.07 -14.14
CA PRO A 268 9.49 19.91 -14.31
C PRO A 268 10.79 19.20 -13.87
N SER A 269 11.93 19.59 -14.44
CA SER A 269 13.21 19.00 -14.04
C SER A 269 13.46 19.17 -12.54
N GLY A 270 13.83 18.08 -11.86
CA GLY A 270 14.05 18.04 -10.41
C GLY A 270 12.79 17.84 -9.56
N ILE A 271 11.59 17.83 -10.16
CA ILE A 271 10.33 17.55 -9.45
C ILE A 271 9.84 16.15 -9.80
N ASN A 272 9.64 15.32 -8.79
CA ASN A 272 9.05 14.00 -8.96
C ASN A 272 7.53 14.04 -8.68
N TRP A 273 6.73 13.74 -9.71
CA TRP A 273 5.28 13.64 -9.57
C TRP A 273 4.78 12.24 -9.19
N ALA A 274 5.67 11.23 -9.15
CA ALA A 274 5.30 9.91 -8.68
C ALA A 274 4.81 10.05 -7.23
N PRO A 275 3.57 9.63 -6.94
CA PRO A 275 3.07 9.70 -5.57
C PRO A 275 3.91 8.77 -4.70
N VAL A 276 4.40 9.32 -3.59
CA VAL A 276 4.99 8.55 -2.50
C VAL A 276 3.85 8.21 -1.56
N ARG A 277 3.56 6.91 -1.43
CA ARG A 277 2.41 6.41 -0.67
C ARG A 277 2.58 6.69 0.81
N ARG A 278 1.61 7.36 1.43
CA ARG A 278 1.67 7.80 2.83
C ARG A 278 0.45 7.41 3.66
N LYS A 279 -0.40 6.53 3.13
CA LYS A 279 -1.66 6.14 3.78
C LYS A 279 -2.49 7.36 4.19
N LEU A 280 -2.43 8.44 3.42
CA LEU A 280 -3.03 9.72 3.78
C LEU A 280 -4.54 9.53 4.02
N VAL A 281 -5.00 10.02 5.16
CA VAL A 281 -6.40 9.91 5.55
C VAL A 281 -6.92 11.24 6.06
N GLY A 282 -8.23 11.43 5.93
CA GLY A 282 -8.93 12.51 6.60
C GLY A 282 -10.28 12.08 7.15
N VAL A 283 -10.62 12.56 8.33
CA VAL A 283 -11.88 12.27 9.02
C VAL A 283 -12.52 13.55 9.56
N PRO A 284 -13.86 13.66 9.53
CA PRO A 284 -14.53 14.77 10.19
C PRO A 284 -14.33 14.69 11.71
N THR A 285 -14.13 15.84 12.33
CA THR A 285 -14.05 15.99 13.78
C THR A 285 -15.39 16.42 14.35
N ARG A 286 -15.63 16.15 15.63
CA ARG A 286 -16.91 16.49 16.30
C ARG A 286 -17.16 18.01 16.41
N ASP A 287 -16.09 18.81 16.38
CA ASP A 287 -16.15 20.28 16.38
C ASP A 287 -16.32 20.89 14.98
N GLY A 288 -16.56 20.05 13.96
CA GLY A 288 -16.91 20.52 12.61
C GLY A 288 -15.70 20.88 11.74
N HIS A 289 -14.57 20.23 11.97
CA HIS A 289 -13.35 20.36 11.19
C HIS A 289 -12.99 19.03 10.50
N ILE A 290 -11.85 19.00 9.81
CA ILE A 290 -11.31 17.77 9.22
C ILE A 290 -9.91 17.55 9.79
N ALA A 291 -9.73 16.43 10.49
CA ALA A 291 -8.42 15.95 10.92
C ALA A 291 -7.80 15.13 9.80
N LEU A 292 -6.52 15.34 9.55
CA LEU A 292 -5.69 14.65 8.57
C LEU A 292 -4.50 14.01 9.29
N SER A 293 -4.08 12.84 8.83
CA SER A 293 -2.83 12.19 9.24
C SER A 293 -2.23 11.44 8.06
N TRP A 294 -0.91 11.25 8.09
CA TRP A 294 -0.16 10.53 7.06
C TRP A 294 1.15 9.96 7.60
N ALA A 295 1.70 8.98 6.89
CA ALA A 295 2.89 8.27 7.30
C ALA A 295 4.15 9.12 7.10
N LEU A 296 5.01 9.10 8.12
CA LEU A 296 6.42 9.42 7.96
C LEU A 296 7.15 8.17 7.46
N LEU A 297 7.98 8.32 6.43
CA LEU A 297 8.69 7.21 5.81
C LEU A 297 10.18 7.27 6.13
N ASP A 298 10.88 6.13 6.10
CA ASP A 298 12.34 6.06 6.26
C ASP A 298 13.11 6.96 5.25
N SER A 299 12.52 7.18 4.07
CA SER A 299 13.10 8.04 3.04
C SER A 299 12.97 9.55 3.32
N ASP A 300 12.18 9.95 4.32
CA ASP A 300 11.94 11.35 4.68
C ASP A 300 13.08 11.93 5.51
N LYS A 301 14.12 12.44 4.83
CA LYS A 301 15.29 13.07 5.48
C LYS A 301 14.95 14.24 6.42
N ALA A 302 15.78 14.43 7.43
CA ALA A 302 15.64 15.47 8.45
C ALA A 302 15.73 16.94 7.95
N GLY A 303 14.92 17.80 8.57
CA GLY A 303 14.98 19.27 8.48
C GLY A 303 14.06 19.93 7.45
N GLY A 304 13.34 19.16 6.64
CA GLY A 304 12.24 19.67 5.80
C GLY A 304 10.91 19.80 6.54
N GLY A 305 9.80 19.76 5.81
CA GLY A 305 8.45 19.69 6.37
C GLY A 305 7.42 19.25 5.34
N PHE A 306 6.15 19.42 5.69
CA PHE A 306 5.01 19.05 4.86
C PHE A 306 4.09 20.24 4.60
N ASP A 307 3.78 20.47 3.33
CA ASP A 307 2.71 21.39 2.91
C ASP A 307 1.45 20.57 2.58
N ILE A 308 0.30 21.10 2.99
CA ILE A 308 -1.00 20.47 2.82
C ILE A 308 -1.79 21.25 1.77
N TYR A 309 -2.25 20.55 0.73
CA TYR A 309 -3.04 21.12 -0.35
C TYR A 309 -4.46 20.58 -0.34
N ARG A 310 -5.45 21.47 -0.53
CA ARG A 310 -6.87 21.13 -0.58
C ARG A 310 -7.49 21.50 -1.92
N ILE A 311 -8.35 20.62 -2.43
CA ILE A 311 -9.29 20.87 -3.53
C ILE A 311 -10.72 20.81 -2.99
N GLU A 312 -11.55 21.77 -3.41
CA GLU A 312 -12.98 21.83 -3.08
C GLU A 312 -13.87 21.30 -4.22
N SER A 313 -13.47 20.17 -4.81
CA SER A 313 -14.11 19.54 -5.96
C SER A 313 -14.09 18.02 -5.78
N GLY A 314 -15.05 17.34 -6.41
CA GLY A 314 -15.05 15.87 -6.51
C GLY A 314 -14.01 15.30 -7.49
N TYR A 315 -13.30 16.15 -8.24
CA TYR A 315 -12.28 15.75 -9.21
C TYR A 315 -10.89 16.26 -8.82
N ARG A 316 -9.85 15.52 -9.18
CA ARG A 316 -8.42 15.82 -8.87
C ARG A 316 -7.69 16.46 -10.06
N ALA A 317 -8.41 17.19 -10.92
CA ALA A 317 -7.89 17.81 -12.14
C ALA A 317 -7.03 19.07 -11.89
N SER A 318 -6.91 19.50 -10.64
CA SER A 318 -6.15 20.67 -10.19
C SER A 318 -5.14 20.28 -9.11
N ASP A 319 -4.19 21.16 -8.77
CA ASP A 319 -3.19 20.89 -7.74
C ASP A 319 -3.59 21.41 -6.34
N GLY A 320 -4.80 21.94 -6.20
CA GLY A 320 -5.31 22.51 -4.95
C GLY A 320 -4.54 23.74 -4.46
N PHE A 321 -5.03 24.34 -3.37
CA PHE A 321 -4.37 25.46 -2.69
C PHE A 321 -3.76 24.99 -1.37
N ARG A 322 -2.58 25.54 -1.04
CA ARG A 322 -1.94 25.29 0.25
C ARG A 322 -2.80 25.88 1.37
N ILE A 323 -3.02 25.10 2.44
CA ILE A 323 -3.85 25.51 3.58
C ILE A 323 -3.06 25.80 4.85
N ASN A 324 -1.85 25.26 5.00
CA ASN A 324 -0.96 25.56 6.11
C ASN A 324 -0.13 26.84 5.85
N PRO A 325 0.11 27.70 6.85
CA PRO A 325 0.84 28.95 6.67
C PRO A 325 2.35 28.75 6.45
N ALA A 326 2.92 27.66 6.98
CA ALA A 326 4.32 27.25 6.82
C ALA A 326 4.42 25.72 6.87
N PRO A 327 5.47 25.11 6.27
CA PRO A 327 5.65 23.66 6.27
C PRO A 327 5.57 23.08 7.68
N LEU A 328 4.74 22.05 7.87
CA LEU A 328 4.58 21.34 9.13
C LEU A 328 5.82 20.50 9.41
N LYS A 329 6.39 20.63 10.62
CA LYS A 329 7.65 19.95 11.02
C LYS A 329 7.54 19.10 12.28
N ALA A 330 6.58 19.40 13.15
CA ALA A 330 6.49 18.78 14.47
C ALA A 330 5.81 17.39 14.44
N GLY A 331 4.95 17.14 13.45
CA GLY A 331 4.17 15.92 13.35
C GLY A 331 3.77 15.61 11.92
N THR A 332 3.10 14.48 11.73
CA THR A 332 2.48 14.08 10.47
C THR A 332 0.94 14.02 10.56
N SER A 333 0.37 14.91 11.38
CA SER A 333 -1.07 15.14 11.47
C SER A 333 -1.42 16.63 11.49
N PHE A 334 -2.61 16.98 11.00
CA PHE A 334 -3.05 18.37 10.82
C PHE A 334 -4.58 18.49 10.94
N VAL A 335 -5.09 19.56 11.54
CA VAL A 335 -6.54 19.87 11.54
C VAL A 335 -6.83 21.03 10.62
N ASP A 336 -7.56 20.78 9.53
CA ASP A 336 -8.08 21.82 8.65
C ASP A 336 -9.31 22.47 9.30
N LYS A 337 -9.14 23.73 9.72
CA LYS A 337 -10.19 24.56 10.32
C LYS A 337 -10.96 25.40 9.31
N GLY A 338 -10.94 25.00 8.04
CA GLY A 338 -11.70 25.63 6.97
C GLY A 338 -13.22 25.61 7.19
N SER A 339 -13.95 26.32 6.34
CA SER A 339 -15.40 26.28 6.33
C SER A 339 -15.90 25.13 5.45
N PHE A 340 -16.57 24.16 6.07
CA PHE A 340 -17.04 22.97 5.37
C PHE A 340 -18.56 22.95 5.17
N SER A 341 -18.99 22.43 4.03
CA SER A 341 -20.41 22.22 3.71
C SER A 341 -20.77 20.74 3.87
N PRO A 342 -21.79 20.38 4.68
CA PRO A 342 -22.23 19.00 4.82
C PRO A 342 -22.53 18.35 3.47
N GLY A 343 -22.07 17.11 3.27
CA GLY A 343 -22.19 16.35 2.03
C GLY A 343 -21.24 16.78 0.89
N LYS A 344 -20.48 17.87 1.05
CA LYS A 344 -19.46 18.26 0.06
C LYS A 344 -18.22 17.38 0.22
N ARG A 345 -17.66 16.97 -0.92
CA ARG A 345 -16.40 16.23 -1.02
C ARG A 345 -15.23 17.21 -1.10
N TYR A 346 -14.22 17.00 -0.27
CA TYR A 346 -12.94 17.70 -0.25
C TYR A 346 -11.84 16.70 -0.56
N GLN A 347 -10.78 17.12 -1.27
CA GLN A 347 -9.62 16.27 -1.57
C GLN A 347 -8.36 16.91 -1.02
N TYR A 348 -7.47 16.10 -0.48
CA TYR A 348 -6.23 16.51 0.16
C TYR A 348 -5.03 15.78 -0.42
N ARG A 349 -3.91 16.49 -0.46
CA ARG A 349 -2.59 15.95 -0.81
C ARG A 349 -1.54 16.57 0.08
N ILE A 350 -0.56 15.76 0.46
CA ILE A 350 0.61 16.18 1.22
C ILE A 350 1.79 16.34 0.26
N VAL A 351 2.53 17.43 0.42
CA VAL A 351 3.72 17.73 -0.36
C VAL A 351 4.91 17.86 0.58
N ARG A 352 5.88 16.96 0.42
CA ARG A 352 7.13 16.99 1.18
C ARG A 352 8.03 18.09 0.62
N VAL A 353 8.53 18.97 1.48
CA VAL A 353 9.34 20.14 1.06
C VAL A 353 10.72 20.21 1.72
N GLY A 354 11.75 20.55 0.95
CA GLY A 354 13.12 20.71 1.40
C GLY A 354 13.31 21.84 2.41
N ARG A 355 14.53 21.94 2.96
CA ARG A 355 14.92 23.03 3.89
C ARG A 355 14.83 24.42 3.23
N ASP A 356 15.01 24.46 1.92
CA ASP A 356 14.89 25.62 1.05
C ASP A 356 13.44 25.90 0.58
N GLY A 357 12.49 25.04 1.00
CA GLY A 357 11.09 25.13 0.60
C GLY A 357 10.80 24.52 -0.78
N SER A 358 11.77 23.88 -1.44
CA SER A 358 11.51 23.22 -2.72
C SER A 358 10.63 21.99 -2.54
N GLU A 359 9.72 21.74 -3.46
CA GLU A 359 8.96 20.49 -3.51
C GLU A 359 9.89 19.30 -3.76
N ILE A 360 9.74 18.21 -3.00
CA ILE A 360 10.51 16.97 -3.15
C ILE A 360 9.63 15.89 -3.77
N ASN A 361 8.54 15.53 -3.10
CA ASN A 361 7.58 14.52 -3.55
C ASN A 361 6.18 14.84 -3.03
N ARG A 362 5.19 14.16 -3.59
CA ARG A 362 3.78 14.34 -3.26
C ARG A 362 3.17 13.01 -2.79
N SER A 363 2.19 13.05 -1.91
CA SER A 363 1.39 11.87 -1.57
C SER A 363 0.40 11.50 -2.69
N GLU A 364 -0.27 10.38 -2.52
CA GLU A 364 -1.60 10.10 -3.07
C GLU A 364 -2.64 11.14 -2.62
N TRP A 365 -3.81 11.13 -3.27
CA TRP A 365 -4.94 11.97 -2.88
C TRP A 365 -5.84 11.23 -1.90
N ALA A 366 -6.23 11.89 -0.82
CA ALA A 366 -7.26 11.42 0.09
C ALA A 366 -8.48 12.34 0.03
N GLY A 367 -9.66 11.77 -0.16
CA GLY A 367 -10.87 12.56 -0.13
C GLY A 367 -11.65 12.38 1.17
N VAL A 368 -12.35 13.43 1.60
CA VAL A 368 -13.25 13.44 2.75
C VAL A 368 -14.60 14.00 2.33
N THR A 369 -15.68 13.24 2.56
CA THR A 369 -17.04 13.78 2.47
C THR A 369 -17.37 14.34 3.82
N PHE A 370 -17.54 15.66 3.91
CA PHE A 370 -17.73 16.29 5.21
C PHE A 370 -19.13 15.97 5.75
N ASP A 371 -19.17 15.27 6.88
CA ASP A 371 -20.38 15.01 7.66
C ASP A 371 -20.03 15.18 9.15
N PRO A 372 -20.47 16.27 9.79
CA PRO A 372 -20.15 16.54 11.19
C PRO A 372 -20.80 15.54 12.17
N GLY A 373 -21.77 14.74 11.70
CA GLY A 373 -22.40 13.67 12.49
C GLY A 373 -21.69 12.32 12.41
N LYS A 374 -20.69 12.17 11.53
CA LYS A 374 -20.00 10.89 11.33
C LYS A 374 -18.91 10.68 12.39
N HIS A 375 -18.72 9.43 12.82
CA HIS A 375 -17.55 9.05 13.61
C HIS A 375 -16.26 9.18 12.77
N ALA A 376 -15.10 9.01 13.41
CA ALA A 376 -13.78 9.06 12.79
C ALA A 376 -13.49 7.82 11.90
N GLU A 377 -14.49 7.38 11.13
CA GLU A 377 -14.44 6.19 10.30
C GLU A 377 -13.70 6.49 9.00
N VAL A 378 -12.61 5.77 8.78
CA VAL A 378 -11.76 5.86 7.59
C VAL A 378 -12.35 5.01 6.45
N ALA A 379 -12.58 3.74 6.75
CA ALA A 379 -13.05 2.74 5.80
C ALA A 379 -14.14 1.86 6.43
N THR A 380 -15.05 1.36 5.59
CA THR A 380 -16.05 0.37 6.01
C THR A 380 -16.20 -0.68 4.91
N PHE A 381 -16.01 -1.93 5.29
CA PHE A 381 -16.09 -3.10 4.43
C PHE A 381 -17.32 -3.89 4.82
N ALA A 382 -18.32 -3.91 3.93
CA ALA A 382 -19.61 -4.54 4.18
C ALA A 382 -19.79 -5.75 3.25
N PRO A 383 -19.50 -6.98 3.73
CA PRO A 383 -19.79 -8.21 3.00
C PRO A 383 -21.21 -8.26 2.48
N ILE A 384 -21.34 -8.67 1.21
CA ILE A 384 -22.64 -8.83 0.55
C ILE A 384 -23.36 -10.07 1.12
N TYR A 385 -22.62 -11.05 1.64
CA TYR A 385 -23.19 -12.24 2.29
C TYR A 385 -23.22 -12.08 3.81
N HIS A 386 -24.34 -12.47 4.41
CA HIS A 386 -24.49 -12.50 5.87
C HIS A 386 -23.82 -13.75 6.43
N ALA A 387 -22.70 -13.57 7.11
CA ALA A 387 -22.01 -14.60 7.85
C ALA A 387 -21.96 -14.25 9.36
N PRO A 388 -21.94 -15.26 10.24
CA PRO A 388 -21.95 -15.08 11.69
C PRO A 388 -20.64 -14.52 12.28
N GLY A 389 -19.52 -14.59 11.55
CA GLY A 389 -18.23 -14.09 12.03
C GLY A 389 -17.32 -13.68 10.89
N PHE A 390 -16.58 -12.59 11.09
CA PHE A 390 -15.69 -11.96 10.10
C PHE A 390 -14.26 -11.88 10.65
N VAL A 391 -13.29 -12.22 9.79
CA VAL A 391 -11.86 -12.03 10.08
C VAL A 391 -11.24 -11.20 8.95
N PRO A 392 -10.89 -9.93 9.20
CA PRO A 392 -10.23 -9.08 8.22
C PRO A 392 -8.71 -9.25 8.25
N VAL A 393 -8.11 -9.37 7.08
CA VAL A 393 -6.67 -9.25 6.83
C VAL A 393 -6.46 -8.16 5.79
N PHE A 394 -5.42 -7.35 5.99
CA PHE A 394 -5.14 -6.18 5.16
C PHE A 394 -3.89 -6.39 4.30
N GLY A 395 -3.91 -5.83 3.09
CA GLY A 395 -2.81 -5.80 2.14
C GLY A 395 -3.21 -4.99 0.91
N ASP A 396 -2.27 -4.55 0.08
CA ASP A 396 -2.54 -3.68 -1.07
C ASP A 396 -2.79 -4.54 -2.32
N LEU A 397 -4.05 -4.80 -2.68
CA LEU A 397 -4.44 -5.69 -3.79
C LEU A 397 -4.36 -4.97 -5.15
N ASP A 398 -4.53 -3.65 -5.19
CA ASP A 398 -4.57 -2.87 -6.44
C ASP A 398 -3.28 -2.10 -6.77
N GLY A 399 -2.37 -1.99 -5.80
CA GLY A 399 -1.08 -1.29 -5.90
C GLY A 399 -1.19 0.21 -5.64
N ASP A 400 -2.27 0.67 -5.00
CA ASP A 400 -2.50 2.09 -4.69
C ASP A 400 -1.81 2.57 -3.41
N GLY A 401 -1.11 1.69 -2.69
CA GLY A 401 -0.37 1.95 -1.47
C GLY A 401 -1.22 2.10 -0.21
N SER A 402 -2.54 1.96 -0.31
CA SER A 402 -3.45 1.92 0.82
C SER A 402 -3.85 0.47 1.09
N PRO A 403 -4.00 0.03 2.34
CA PRO A 403 -4.44 -1.33 2.59
C PRO A 403 -5.88 -1.53 2.13
N ASP A 404 -6.05 -2.48 1.22
CA ASP A 404 -7.31 -3.16 0.92
C ASP A 404 -7.62 -4.19 2.01
N CYS A 405 -8.82 -4.77 1.98
CA CYS A 405 -9.27 -5.70 3.01
C CYS A 405 -9.81 -6.98 2.39
N VAL A 406 -9.33 -8.12 2.88
CA VAL A 406 -9.87 -9.44 2.58
C VAL A 406 -10.48 -10.03 3.84
N ILE A 407 -11.76 -10.36 3.76
CA ILE A 407 -12.54 -10.83 4.92
C ILE A 407 -12.87 -12.30 4.72
N ARG A 408 -12.43 -13.17 5.65
CA ARG A 408 -12.98 -14.52 5.79
C ARG A 408 -14.35 -14.44 6.45
N LEU A 409 -15.33 -15.02 5.77
CA LEU A 409 -16.72 -15.16 6.19
C LEU A 409 -16.90 -16.57 6.76
N SER A 410 -17.12 -16.67 8.07
CA SER A 410 -17.39 -17.96 8.73
C SER A 410 -18.69 -18.57 8.20
N ASN A 411 -18.76 -19.90 8.16
CA ASN A 411 -19.98 -20.63 7.84
C ASN A 411 -20.90 -20.85 9.06
N GLY A 412 -20.47 -20.44 10.26
CA GLY A 412 -21.19 -20.65 11.52
C GLY A 412 -21.01 -22.03 12.13
N ASN A 413 -20.15 -22.85 11.55
CA ASN A 413 -19.79 -24.15 12.10
C ASN A 413 -18.74 -23.94 13.21
N VAL A 414 -18.87 -24.65 14.32
CA VAL A 414 -17.91 -24.68 15.43
C VAL A 414 -17.43 -26.11 15.65
N GLU A 415 -16.28 -26.25 16.30
CA GLU A 415 -15.73 -27.57 16.63
C GLU A 415 -16.80 -28.38 17.39
N THR A 416 -17.17 -29.55 16.85
CA THR A 416 -18.25 -30.47 17.31
C THR A 416 -19.70 -30.13 16.95
N SER A 417 -20.00 -29.04 16.23
CA SER A 417 -21.37 -28.80 15.73
C SER A 417 -21.69 -29.56 14.45
N GLN A 418 -22.98 -29.77 14.19
CA GLN A 418 -23.46 -30.31 12.91
C GLN A 418 -23.15 -29.32 11.78
N ASP A 419 -22.70 -29.83 10.63
CA ASP A 419 -22.40 -29.01 9.45
C ASP A 419 -23.63 -28.20 9.01
N PRO A 420 -23.55 -26.86 8.96
CA PRO A 420 -24.64 -26.01 8.50
C PRO A 420 -24.90 -26.07 6.98
N GLY A 421 -24.11 -26.81 6.20
CA GLY A 421 -24.22 -26.94 4.74
C GLY A 421 -23.82 -25.66 4.01
N LYS A 422 -23.01 -24.80 4.65
CA LYS A 422 -22.60 -23.48 4.13
C LYS A 422 -21.09 -23.45 3.89
N PRO A 423 -20.63 -22.87 2.76
CA PRO A 423 -19.21 -22.69 2.52
C PRO A 423 -18.60 -21.69 3.51
N VAL A 424 -17.32 -21.89 3.81
CA VAL A 424 -16.46 -20.78 4.22
C VAL A 424 -16.13 -19.99 2.96
N GLN A 425 -16.25 -18.66 3.05
CA GLN A 425 -15.99 -17.76 1.93
C GLN A 425 -14.93 -16.73 2.30
N ILE A 426 -14.34 -16.12 1.29
CA ILE A 426 -13.58 -14.88 1.41
C ILE A 426 -14.18 -13.83 0.48
N GLU A 427 -14.19 -12.58 0.91
CA GLU A 427 -14.61 -11.42 0.12
C GLU A 427 -13.53 -10.35 0.19
N ALA A 428 -13.07 -9.87 -0.97
CA ALA A 428 -12.05 -8.85 -1.10
C ALA A 428 -12.67 -7.48 -1.41
N PHE A 429 -12.10 -6.43 -0.84
CA PHE A 429 -12.57 -5.06 -0.96
C PHE A 429 -11.41 -4.12 -1.21
N THR A 430 -11.65 -3.11 -2.04
CA THR A 430 -10.75 -1.94 -2.13
C THR A 430 -10.66 -1.22 -0.77
N SER A 431 -9.62 -0.41 -0.56
CA SER A 431 -9.34 0.39 0.64
C SER A 431 -10.50 1.29 1.08
N TYR A 432 -11.35 1.70 0.13
CA TYR A 432 -12.55 2.50 0.35
C TYR A 432 -13.87 1.71 0.44
N GLY A 433 -13.82 0.39 0.61
CA GLY A 433 -14.98 -0.44 0.96
C GLY A 433 -15.76 -1.04 -0.21
N ARG A 434 -15.26 -0.97 -1.45
CA ARG A 434 -15.94 -1.56 -2.62
C ARG A 434 -15.60 -3.04 -2.74
N SER A 435 -16.61 -3.90 -2.72
CA SER A 435 -16.46 -5.34 -2.97
C SER A 435 -15.93 -5.58 -4.39
N LEU A 436 -14.84 -6.35 -4.50
CA LEU A 436 -14.17 -6.73 -5.74
C LEU A 436 -14.65 -8.11 -6.24
N TRP A 437 -14.66 -9.07 -5.32
CA TRP A 437 -15.08 -10.45 -5.56
C TRP A 437 -15.34 -11.17 -4.24
N ARG A 438 -16.18 -12.21 -4.32
CA ARG A 438 -16.40 -13.17 -3.25
C ARG A 438 -16.19 -14.58 -3.80
N LYS A 439 -15.55 -15.46 -3.04
CA LYS A 439 -15.24 -16.82 -3.44
C LYS A 439 -15.51 -17.80 -2.30
N ASP A 440 -16.13 -18.93 -2.63
CA ASP A 440 -16.16 -20.09 -1.74
C ASP A 440 -14.76 -20.70 -1.70
N ILE A 441 -14.24 -20.94 -0.51
CA ILE A 441 -12.93 -21.56 -0.33
C ILE A 441 -13.00 -22.98 0.19
N ALA A 442 -14.06 -23.34 0.93
CA ALA A 442 -14.25 -24.69 1.46
C ALA A 442 -15.73 -25.00 1.77
N ARG A 443 -16.16 -26.26 1.59
CA ARG A 443 -17.57 -26.71 1.67
C ARG A 443 -17.80 -28.02 2.45
N HIS A 444 -16.82 -28.52 3.19
CA HIS A 444 -16.85 -29.87 3.77
C HIS A 444 -17.35 -29.95 5.23
N GLU A 445 -17.82 -31.15 5.63
CA GLU A 445 -18.02 -31.55 7.02
C GLU A 445 -16.70 -31.38 7.81
N ASN A 446 -16.74 -30.77 9.00
CA ASN A 446 -15.55 -30.47 9.82
C ASN A 446 -14.64 -29.34 9.30
N ILE A 447 -15.16 -28.44 8.45
CA ILE A 447 -14.53 -27.16 8.17
C ILE A 447 -15.29 -26.02 8.87
N PHE A 448 -14.60 -25.28 9.75
CA PHE A 448 -15.20 -24.36 10.74
C PHE A 448 -15.01 -22.87 10.43
N GLY A 449 -14.28 -22.54 9.36
CA GLY A 449 -13.98 -21.15 8.99
C GLY A 449 -13.16 -20.38 10.04
N SER A 450 -12.36 -21.10 10.84
CA SER A 450 -11.40 -20.56 11.80
C SER A 450 -9.99 -20.46 11.19
N ALA A 451 -9.09 -19.73 11.85
CA ALA A 451 -7.70 -19.58 11.41
C ALA A 451 -6.97 -20.91 11.33
N SER A 452 -7.25 -21.81 12.28
CA SER A 452 -6.63 -23.13 12.34
C SER A 452 -7.21 -24.13 11.34
N ASN A 453 -8.07 -23.74 10.41
CA ASN A 453 -8.73 -24.69 9.52
C ASN A 453 -9.01 -24.14 8.11
N CYS A 454 -9.12 -22.82 7.97
CA CYS A 454 -9.13 -22.13 6.68
C CYS A 454 -8.15 -20.95 6.72
N PRO A 455 -6.84 -21.20 6.87
CA PRO A 455 -5.86 -20.14 6.93
C PRO A 455 -5.82 -19.36 5.62
N PHE A 456 -5.57 -18.06 5.73
CA PHE A 456 -5.30 -17.22 4.58
C PHE A 456 -4.40 -16.04 4.95
N ASN A 457 -3.59 -15.61 3.98
CA ASN A 457 -2.72 -14.44 4.06
C ASN A 457 -2.97 -13.53 2.85
N VAL A 458 -2.60 -12.26 2.97
CA VAL A 458 -2.63 -11.28 1.87
C VAL A 458 -1.22 -10.72 1.69
N TRP A 459 -0.56 -11.06 0.58
CA TRP A 459 0.85 -10.70 0.35
C TRP A 459 1.17 -10.62 -1.14
N ASP A 460 2.06 -9.70 -1.51
CA ASP A 460 2.64 -9.59 -2.86
C ASP A 460 3.66 -10.72 -3.06
N MET A 461 3.23 -11.78 -3.75
CA MET A 461 4.02 -12.99 -3.95
C MET A 461 4.94 -12.87 -5.17
N ASP A 462 4.61 -12.08 -6.17
CA ASP A 462 5.39 -11.99 -7.42
C ASP A 462 6.17 -10.68 -7.59
N GLY A 463 6.05 -9.76 -6.64
CA GLY A 463 6.80 -8.51 -6.57
C GLY A 463 6.31 -7.45 -7.56
N ASP A 464 5.08 -7.57 -8.08
CA ASP A 464 4.51 -6.60 -9.01
C ASP A 464 3.94 -5.34 -8.33
N GLY A 465 3.99 -5.30 -6.99
CA GLY A 465 3.46 -4.23 -6.15
C GLY A 465 1.99 -4.43 -5.76
N LYS A 466 1.39 -5.58 -6.07
CA LYS A 466 0.01 -5.94 -5.73
C LYS A 466 -0.02 -7.25 -4.96
N SER A 467 -0.89 -7.31 -3.97
CA SER A 467 -0.99 -8.46 -3.09
C SER A 467 -1.91 -9.53 -3.67
N GLU A 468 -1.47 -10.78 -3.63
CA GLU A 468 -2.31 -11.96 -3.80
C GLU A 468 -3.04 -12.33 -2.51
N VAL A 469 -4.03 -13.21 -2.65
CA VAL A 469 -4.64 -13.92 -1.52
C VAL A 469 -4.17 -15.37 -1.54
N ILE A 470 -3.41 -15.76 -0.52
CA ILE A 470 -2.91 -17.12 -0.34
C ILE A 470 -3.83 -17.82 0.66
N THR A 471 -4.43 -18.95 0.29
CA THR A 471 -5.46 -19.59 1.13
C THR A 471 -5.56 -21.09 0.91
N LEU A 472 -6.21 -21.77 1.85
CA LEU A 472 -6.81 -23.08 1.59
C LEU A 472 -7.90 -22.94 0.52
N LEU A 473 -7.84 -23.76 -0.53
CA LEU A 473 -8.91 -23.88 -1.52
C LEU A 473 -9.31 -25.34 -1.69
N GLN A 474 -10.57 -25.65 -1.40
CA GLN A 474 -11.16 -26.95 -1.68
C GLN A 474 -11.68 -26.99 -3.12
N ILE A 475 -11.26 -27.99 -3.89
CA ILE A 475 -11.79 -28.30 -5.22
C ILE A 475 -12.15 -29.77 -5.23
N GLU A 476 -13.42 -30.06 -5.46
CA GLU A 476 -13.99 -31.41 -5.31
C GLU A 476 -13.76 -31.92 -3.88
N ASP A 477 -13.11 -33.06 -3.71
CA ASP A 477 -12.81 -33.70 -2.43
C ASP A 477 -11.40 -33.37 -1.89
N LYS A 478 -10.64 -32.51 -2.59
CA LYS A 478 -9.24 -32.21 -2.26
C LYS A 478 -9.04 -30.78 -1.79
N ASN A 479 -8.14 -30.65 -0.83
CA ASN A 479 -7.66 -29.38 -0.29
C ASN A 479 -6.35 -28.98 -0.97
N TYR A 480 -6.24 -27.71 -1.31
CA TYR A 480 -5.07 -27.13 -1.96
C TYR A 480 -4.57 -25.93 -1.18
N VAL A 481 -3.25 -25.73 -1.15
CA VAL A 481 -2.67 -24.39 -1.01
C VAL A 481 -2.91 -23.69 -2.35
N ALA A 482 -3.51 -22.50 -2.32
CA ALA A 482 -3.82 -21.74 -3.53
C ALA A 482 -3.36 -20.30 -3.40
N VAL A 483 -2.86 -19.76 -4.51
CA VAL A 483 -2.56 -18.34 -4.70
C VAL A 483 -3.60 -17.77 -5.66
N LEU A 484 -4.36 -16.79 -5.18
CA LEU A 484 -5.39 -16.10 -5.95
C LEU A 484 -4.92 -14.68 -6.29
N ASP A 485 -5.20 -14.25 -7.51
CA ASP A 485 -5.06 -12.84 -7.91
C ASP A 485 -5.92 -11.94 -7.01
N GLY A 486 -5.30 -10.94 -6.38
CA GLY A 486 -5.94 -10.08 -5.38
C GLY A 486 -7.12 -9.28 -5.91
N MET A 487 -7.05 -8.81 -7.15
CA MET A 487 -8.09 -7.97 -7.76
C MET A 487 -9.28 -8.76 -8.30
N SER A 488 -9.07 -10.01 -8.69
CA SER A 488 -10.08 -10.78 -9.42
C SER A 488 -10.54 -12.06 -8.74
N GLY A 489 -9.78 -12.60 -7.77
CA GLY A 489 -10.03 -13.88 -7.12
C GLY A 489 -9.81 -15.09 -8.03
N LYS A 490 -9.18 -14.87 -9.20
CA LYS A 490 -8.81 -15.92 -10.15
C LYS A 490 -7.64 -16.72 -9.58
N LEU A 491 -7.69 -18.02 -9.77
CA LEU A 491 -6.62 -18.92 -9.35
C LEU A 491 -5.37 -18.69 -10.22
N LYS A 492 -4.25 -18.31 -9.61
CA LYS A 492 -2.93 -18.21 -10.27
C LYS A 492 -2.20 -19.55 -10.17
N TYR A 493 -2.00 -20.03 -8.95
CA TYR A 493 -1.29 -21.28 -8.65
C TYR A 493 -2.06 -22.12 -7.63
N LYS A 494 -1.89 -23.44 -7.70
CA LYS A 494 -2.32 -24.36 -6.63
C LYS A 494 -1.37 -25.54 -6.47
N HIS A 495 -1.24 -26.03 -5.24
CA HIS A 495 -0.57 -27.27 -4.90
C HIS A 495 -1.44 -28.03 -3.90
N VAL A 496 -1.44 -29.37 -3.94
CA VAL A 496 -2.18 -30.16 -2.95
C VAL A 496 -1.69 -29.81 -1.56
N TRP A 497 -2.62 -29.59 -0.62
CA TRP A 497 -2.27 -29.29 0.76
C TRP A 497 -1.49 -30.47 1.36
N PRO A 498 -0.34 -30.25 2.01
CA PRO A 498 0.45 -31.33 2.60
C PRO A 498 -0.40 -32.20 3.54
N GLU A 499 -0.36 -33.52 3.35
CA GLU A 499 -1.18 -34.43 4.15
C GLU A 499 -0.68 -34.50 5.61
N MET A 500 -1.62 -34.73 6.54
CA MET A 500 -1.25 -35.07 7.91
C MET A 500 -0.65 -36.47 7.98
N VAL A 501 0.27 -36.68 8.92
CA VAL A 501 0.85 -38.00 9.14
C VAL A 501 -0.06 -38.92 9.96
N SER A 502 -1.01 -38.37 10.72
CA SER A 502 -1.95 -39.16 11.53
C SER A 502 -3.37 -38.60 11.50
N ASP A 503 -4.36 -39.51 11.62
CA ASP A 503 -5.80 -39.23 11.55
C ASP A 503 -6.47 -39.29 12.94
N PHE A 504 -5.86 -38.68 13.96
CA PHE A 504 -6.51 -38.55 15.26
C PHE A 504 -7.50 -37.38 15.26
N SER A 505 -8.73 -37.63 15.72
CA SER A 505 -9.85 -36.69 15.62
C SER A 505 -9.67 -35.31 16.29
N LYS A 506 -8.64 -35.12 17.13
CA LYS A 506 -8.37 -33.85 17.84
C LYS A 506 -7.38 -32.93 17.12
N SER A 507 -6.51 -33.49 16.30
CA SER A 507 -5.48 -32.80 15.50
C SER A 507 -5.88 -32.68 14.04
N SER A 508 -6.81 -33.52 13.57
CA SER A 508 -7.10 -33.76 12.15
C SER A 508 -7.69 -32.59 11.35
N THR A 509 -7.85 -31.42 11.95
CA THR A 509 -8.39 -30.22 11.28
C THR A 509 -7.49 -28.99 11.42
N ARG A 510 -6.34 -29.11 12.09
CA ARG A 510 -5.49 -27.99 12.50
C ARG A 510 -4.40 -27.73 11.46
N ILE A 511 -4.55 -26.64 10.72
CA ILE A 511 -3.60 -26.17 9.73
C ILE A 511 -3.33 -24.67 9.90
N GLN A 512 -2.11 -24.23 9.61
CA GLN A 512 -1.69 -22.83 9.65
C GLN A 512 -0.89 -22.49 8.40
N MET A 513 -0.73 -21.19 8.15
CA MET A 513 0.09 -20.70 7.06
C MET A 513 0.76 -19.38 7.44
N SER A 514 2.00 -19.18 6.99
CA SER A 514 2.72 -17.92 7.08
C SER A 514 3.49 -17.64 5.79
N ILE A 515 3.96 -16.41 5.64
CA ILE A 515 4.83 -15.96 4.55
C ILE A 515 6.20 -15.59 5.14
N GLY A 516 7.27 -15.93 4.44
CA GLY A 516 8.64 -15.60 4.83
C GLY A 516 9.60 -15.51 3.66
N TYR A 517 10.81 -15.01 3.92
CA TYR A 517 11.85 -14.81 2.91
C TYR A 517 12.99 -15.80 3.17
N LEU A 518 12.79 -17.05 2.77
CA LEU A 518 13.71 -18.15 3.07
C LEU A 518 15.06 -18.02 2.31
N ASP A 519 15.10 -17.27 1.22
CA ASP A 519 16.35 -16.93 0.51
C ASP A 519 16.80 -15.49 0.78
N GLY A 520 16.08 -14.77 1.65
CA GLY A 520 16.31 -13.36 1.98
C GLY A 520 15.84 -12.36 0.92
N ILE A 521 15.21 -12.82 -0.17
CA ILE A 521 14.88 -11.99 -1.33
C ILE A 521 13.44 -12.20 -1.81
N ASN A 522 13.02 -13.44 -1.99
CA ASN A 522 11.73 -13.81 -2.57
C ASN A 522 10.79 -14.36 -1.49
N PRO A 523 9.49 -14.01 -1.56
CA PRO A 523 8.51 -14.54 -0.62
C PRO A 523 8.27 -16.04 -0.87
N ALA A 524 8.11 -16.77 0.23
CA ALA A 524 7.82 -18.18 0.29
C ALA A 524 6.60 -18.43 1.17
N ILE A 525 5.85 -19.49 0.86
CA ILE A 525 4.66 -19.91 1.60
C ILE A 525 5.06 -21.07 2.52
N ILE A 526 4.86 -20.90 3.82
CA ILE A 526 5.11 -21.93 4.82
C ILE A 526 3.77 -22.43 5.33
N THR A 527 3.50 -23.71 5.17
CA THR A 527 2.30 -24.37 5.71
C THR A 527 2.68 -25.25 6.89
N GLN A 528 1.81 -25.28 7.89
CA GLN A 528 1.86 -26.24 8.99
C GLN A 528 0.59 -27.08 8.97
N THR A 529 0.77 -28.38 9.17
CA THR A 529 -0.31 -29.35 9.20
C THR A 529 -0.16 -30.22 10.44
N GLY A 530 -1.08 -30.09 11.40
CA GLY A 530 -0.99 -30.66 12.75
C GLY A 530 -0.43 -29.68 13.81
N ILE A 531 -0.79 -29.91 15.08
CA ILE A 531 -0.29 -29.12 16.25
C ILE A 531 0.00 -29.95 17.51
N TYR A 532 -0.83 -30.95 17.82
CA TYR A 532 -0.76 -31.67 19.10
C TYR A 532 0.04 -32.99 19.04
N GLU A 533 0.52 -33.34 17.85
CA GLU A 533 1.14 -34.63 17.56
C GLU A 533 2.15 -34.51 16.41
N ASN A 534 2.15 -35.40 15.41
CA ASN A 534 3.08 -35.28 14.29
C ASN A 534 2.68 -34.11 13.38
N GLU A 535 3.52 -33.07 13.34
CA GLU A 535 3.33 -31.94 12.43
C GLU A 535 4.10 -32.11 11.12
N VAL A 536 3.55 -31.61 10.03
CA VAL A 536 4.23 -31.48 8.73
C VAL A 536 4.34 -30.02 8.37
N ILE A 537 5.57 -29.56 8.18
CA ILE A 537 5.90 -28.18 7.83
C ILE A 537 6.47 -28.22 6.42
N THR A 538 5.84 -27.51 5.50
CA THR A 538 6.28 -27.50 4.09
C THR A 538 6.40 -26.08 3.60
N ALA A 539 7.51 -25.80 2.92
CA ALA A 539 7.76 -24.53 2.25
C ALA A 539 7.59 -24.66 0.74
N PHE A 540 7.03 -23.62 0.15
CA PHE A 540 6.90 -23.44 -1.29
C PHE A 540 7.40 -22.07 -1.71
N ASP A 541 7.87 -21.93 -2.95
CA ASP A 541 8.09 -20.62 -3.54
C ASP A 541 6.77 -19.90 -3.88
N ALA A 542 6.86 -18.67 -4.38
CA ALA A 542 5.72 -17.87 -4.80
C ALA A 542 4.80 -18.53 -5.85
N ASN A 543 5.34 -19.44 -6.66
CA ASN A 543 4.61 -20.16 -7.71
C ASN A 543 4.08 -21.53 -7.22
N LEU A 544 4.20 -21.81 -5.92
CA LEU A 544 3.89 -23.09 -5.28
C LEU A 544 4.77 -24.27 -5.75
N ASN A 545 6.00 -24.02 -6.20
CA ASN A 545 6.98 -25.08 -6.33
C ASN A 545 7.49 -25.47 -4.94
N HIS A 546 7.55 -26.77 -4.67
CA HIS A 546 8.06 -27.32 -3.41
C HIS A 546 9.52 -26.93 -3.18
N LEU A 547 9.84 -26.46 -1.98
CA LEU A 547 11.20 -26.15 -1.55
C LEU A 547 11.74 -27.24 -0.62
N TRP A 548 11.03 -27.50 0.49
CA TRP A 548 11.39 -28.52 1.46
C TRP A 548 10.19 -28.93 2.32
N THR A 549 10.30 -30.08 2.98
CA THR A 549 9.34 -30.56 3.98
C THR A 549 10.08 -31.07 5.20
N PHE A 550 9.66 -30.59 6.37
CA PHE A 550 10.07 -31.11 7.67
C PHE A 550 8.91 -31.92 8.27
N ASN A 551 9.21 -33.15 8.69
CA ASN A 551 8.25 -34.01 9.38
C ASN A 551 8.65 -34.12 10.85
N SER A 552 7.80 -33.61 11.72
CA SER A 552 7.98 -33.62 13.17
C SER A 552 7.52 -34.96 13.74
N PHE A 553 8.48 -35.78 14.20
CA PHE A 553 8.22 -37.10 14.76
C PHE A 553 8.97 -37.31 16.07
N GLY A 554 8.47 -38.24 16.89
CA GLY A 554 9.14 -38.65 18.12
C GLY A 554 9.29 -37.46 19.07
N PRO A 555 10.52 -37.05 19.45
CA PRO A 555 10.70 -36.04 20.48
C PRO A 555 10.17 -34.64 20.10
N THR A 556 10.07 -34.29 18.82
CA THR A 556 9.58 -32.97 18.39
C THR A 556 8.06 -32.90 18.22
N ASN A 557 7.35 -34.02 18.35
CA ASN A 557 5.91 -34.03 18.12
C ASN A 557 5.14 -33.25 19.20
N GLY A 558 3.99 -32.72 18.81
CA GLY A 558 3.13 -31.90 19.65
C GLY A 558 3.76 -30.56 20.02
N SER A 559 4.75 -30.09 19.26
CA SER A 559 5.39 -28.79 19.46
C SER A 559 4.65 -27.66 18.76
N GLY A 560 3.77 -27.98 17.80
CA GLY A 560 3.15 -27.02 16.89
C GLY A 560 2.33 -25.96 17.61
N GLY A 561 2.46 -24.69 17.22
CA GLY A 561 1.66 -23.59 17.72
C GLY A 561 0.39 -23.32 16.92
N HIS A 562 -0.45 -22.42 17.42
CA HIS A 562 -1.60 -21.91 16.66
C HIS A 562 -1.26 -20.86 15.58
N LYS A 563 0.03 -20.64 15.33
CA LYS A 563 0.58 -19.82 14.27
C LYS A 563 2.05 -20.18 14.01
N VAL A 564 2.53 -19.85 12.82
CA VAL A 564 3.95 -19.96 12.44
C VAL A 564 4.57 -18.57 12.43
N GLU A 565 5.59 -18.36 13.25
CA GLU A 565 6.42 -17.15 13.28
C GLU A 565 7.60 -17.30 12.32
N ILE A 566 8.04 -16.17 11.76
CA ILE A 566 9.08 -16.09 10.75
C ILE A 566 10.00 -14.93 11.15
N ALA A 567 11.29 -15.20 11.29
CA ALA A 567 12.29 -14.21 11.70
C ALA A 567 13.68 -14.62 11.20
N ASP A 568 14.52 -13.66 10.82
CA ASP A 568 15.97 -13.86 10.73
C ASP A 568 16.52 -13.91 12.16
N VAL A 569 16.76 -15.11 12.68
CA VAL A 569 17.15 -15.27 14.09
C VAL A 569 18.66 -15.30 14.27
N ASP A 570 19.43 -15.44 13.18
CA ASP A 570 20.90 -15.56 13.22
C ASP A 570 21.65 -14.43 12.49
N GLY A 571 20.91 -13.53 11.83
CA GLY A 571 21.42 -12.35 11.15
C GLY A 571 22.01 -12.64 9.76
N ASP A 572 21.70 -13.79 9.14
CA ASP A 572 22.19 -14.14 7.81
C ASP A 572 21.37 -13.50 6.66
N GLY A 573 20.29 -12.80 7.00
CA GLY A 573 19.37 -12.14 6.07
C GLY A 573 18.28 -13.04 5.51
N LYS A 574 18.18 -14.30 5.95
CA LYS A 574 17.11 -15.23 5.60
C LYS A 574 16.25 -15.49 6.81
N HIS A 575 15.00 -15.88 6.56
CA HIS A 575 14.09 -16.14 7.67
C HIS A 575 14.08 -17.62 8.05
N GLU A 576 14.24 -17.87 9.34
CA GLU A 576 13.91 -19.13 10.02
C GLU A 576 12.39 -19.27 10.24
N VAL A 577 11.98 -20.51 10.50
CA VAL A 577 10.59 -20.88 10.74
C VAL A 577 10.41 -21.38 12.17
N VAL A 578 9.72 -20.59 13.00
CA VAL A 578 9.35 -20.97 14.37
C VAL A 578 7.88 -21.39 14.39
N TYR A 579 7.64 -22.69 14.33
CA TYR A 579 6.28 -23.25 14.18
C TYR A 579 5.67 -23.74 15.50
N GLY A 580 6.17 -23.25 16.64
CA GLY A 580 5.94 -23.93 17.92
C GLY A 580 7.12 -23.77 18.86
N THR A 581 7.31 -24.75 19.73
CA THR A 581 8.52 -24.88 20.55
C THR A 581 9.74 -25.43 19.78
N THR A 582 9.73 -25.28 18.45
CA THR A 582 10.76 -25.73 17.51
C THR A 582 11.02 -24.66 16.45
N CYS A 583 12.30 -24.49 16.09
CA CYS A 583 12.79 -23.60 15.05
C CYS A 583 13.48 -24.41 13.94
N LEU A 584 13.18 -24.08 12.69
CA LEU A 584 13.80 -24.64 11.49
C LEU A 584 14.61 -23.55 10.79
N ASN A 585 15.74 -23.94 10.22
CA ASN A 585 16.50 -23.12 9.28
C ASN A 585 15.68 -22.83 8.02
N TRP A 586 16.09 -21.80 7.29
CA TRP A 586 15.52 -21.43 6.00
C TRP A 586 15.45 -22.58 4.97
N ASP A 587 16.31 -23.59 5.10
CA ASP A 587 16.37 -24.79 4.24
C ASP A 587 15.53 -25.99 4.74
N GLY A 588 14.81 -25.81 5.85
CA GLY A 588 13.95 -26.83 6.46
C GLY A 588 14.67 -27.79 7.40
N SER A 589 15.99 -27.66 7.59
CA SER A 589 16.70 -28.42 8.62
C SER A 589 16.35 -27.90 10.02
N MET A 590 16.25 -28.81 11.01
CA MET A 590 15.94 -28.40 12.37
C MET A 590 17.12 -27.65 12.99
N ARG A 591 16.86 -26.42 13.47
CA ARG A 591 17.83 -25.60 14.19
C ARG A 591 17.89 -26.01 15.65
N TRP A 592 16.75 -25.98 16.33
CA TRP A 592 16.59 -26.39 17.72
C TRP A 592 15.13 -26.70 18.05
N SER A 593 14.92 -27.42 19.15
CA SER A 593 13.62 -27.59 19.80
C SER A 593 13.84 -27.58 21.30
N ILE A 594 12.95 -26.92 22.05
CA ILE A 594 13.00 -26.93 23.52
C ILE A 594 12.21 -28.09 24.13
N TYR A 595 11.50 -28.89 23.30
CA TYR A 595 10.77 -30.08 23.73
C TYR A 595 9.79 -29.78 24.87
N ARG A 596 8.95 -28.75 24.70
CA ARG A 596 7.95 -28.31 25.70
C ARG A 596 6.50 -28.46 25.25
N GLN A 597 6.28 -29.20 24.16
CA GLN A 597 4.96 -29.42 23.57
C GLN A 597 4.28 -28.10 23.18
N HIS A 598 2.96 -28.14 23.05
CA HIS A 598 2.14 -27.13 22.39
C HIS A 598 2.09 -25.81 23.16
N PRO A 599 2.47 -24.69 22.52
CA PRO A 599 2.20 -23.35 23.02
C PRO A 599 0.98 -22.71 22.34
N ASP A 600 0.19 -22.01 23.15
CA ASP A 600 -0.94 -21.20 22.69
C ASP A 600 -0.47 -19.83 22.17
N ILE A 601 0.55 -19.26 22.84
CA ILE A 601 1.18 -17.99 22.45
C ILE A 601 2.63 -18.23 22.08
N ILE A 602 3.02 -17.68 20.93
CA ILE A 602 4.40 -17.59 20.46
C ILE A 602 4.63 -16.15 20.01
N SER A 603 5.81 -15.59 20.27
CA SER A 603 6.21 -14.32 19.67
C SER A 603 7.73 -14.28 19.56
N VAL A 604 8.24 -13.75 18.45
CA VAL A 604 9.68 -13.57 18.19
C VAL A 604 9.95 -12.09 18.08
N GLN A 605 10.69 -11.52 19.04
CA GLN A 605 10.95 -10.08 19.14
C GLN A 605 12.25 -9.85 19.94
N ASP A 606 12.71 -8.60 20.02
CA ASP A 606 13.82 -8.19 20.90
C ASP A 606 13.26 -7.88 22.30
N TYR A 607 13.32 -8.85 23.22
CA TYR A 607 12.73 -8.71 24.55
C TYR A 607 13.69 -8.06 25.54
N LEU A 608 14.99 -8.38 25.42
CA LEU A 608 16.00 -8.08 26.43
C LEU A 608 16.95 -6.98 25.94
N PRO A 609 16.77 -5.71 26.40
CA PRO A 609 17.64 -4.62 25.99
C PRO A 609 19.10 -4.92 26.29
N GLY A 610 19.91 -5.06 25.24
CA GLY A 610 21.33 -5.33 25.31
C GLY A 610 21.74 -6.81 25.25
N ASN A 611 20.80 -7.74 25.06
CA ASN A 611 21.12 -9.08 24.56
C ASN A 611 21.16 -9.02 23.02
N PRO A 612 22.30 -9.30 22.35
CA PRO A 612 22.33 -9.28 20.90
C PRO A 612 21.49 -10.42 20.31
N GLY A 613 20.62 -10.09 19.35
CA GLY A 613 19.76 -11.06 18.68
C GLY A 613 18.29 -10.89 19.08
N LEU A 614 17.47 -11.86 18.69
CA LEU A 614 16.06 -11.91 19.04
C LEU A 614 15.82 -12.97 20.13
N GLU A 615 14.70 -12.87 20.82
CA GLU A 615 14.18 -13.92 21.69
C GLU A 615 12.85 -14.47 21.17
N VAL A 616 12.54 -15.70 21.59
CA VAL A 616 11.21 -16.30 21.41
C VAL A 616 10.54 -16.48 22.76
N PHE A 617 9.37 -15.85 22.90
CA PHE A 617 8.49 -16.05 24.03
C PHE A 617 7.47 -17.15 23.75
N TYR A 618 7.23 -18.00 24.76
CA TYR A 618 6.24 -19.05 24.72
C TYR A 618 5.31 -18.99 25.93
N LEU A 619 4.01 -19.15 25.67
CA LEU A 619 3.04 -19.57 26.68
C LEU A 619 2.59 -20.99 26.36
N VAL A 620 3.09 -21.95 27.15
CA VAL A 620 2.84 -23.38 26.93
C VAL A 620 1.51 -23.78 27.58
N GLU A 621 0.60 -24.35 26.80
CA GLU A 621 -0.68 -24.89 27.26
C GLU A 621 -0.47 -26.24 27.96
N SER A 622 0.36 -27.10 27.38
CA SER A 622 0.42 -28.52 27.72
C SER A 622 0.66 -28.76 29.20
N SER A 623 -0.27 -29.42 29.89
CA SER A 623 -0.33 -29.44 31.36
C SER A 623 0.94 -29.93 32.07
N ILE A 624 1.77 -30.75 31.44
CA ILE A 624 3.05 -31.23 31.99
C ILE A 624 4.17 -30.17 31.96
N HIS A 625 4.11 -29.25 30.99
CA HIS A 625 5.10 -28.21 30.74
C HIS A 625 4.50 -26.80 30.82
N ALA A 626 3.27 -26.66 31.30
CA ALA A 626 2.54 -25.40 31.35
C ALA A 626 3.39 -24.32 32.03
N GLY A 627 3.53 -23.17 31.37
CA GLY A 627 4.44 -22.13 31.82
C GLY A 627 4.74 -21.09 30.76
N ALA A 628 5.35 -20.00 31.22
CA ALA A 628 5.97 -18.99 30.39
C ALA A 628 7.47 -19.28 30.22
N TYR A 629 7.98 -19.13 29.00
CA TYR A 629 9.39 -19.35 28.68
C TYR A 629 9.88 -18.22 27.78
N LEU A 630 11.13 -17.82 27.97
CA LEU A 630 11.86 -16.98 27.04
C LEU A 630 13.14 -17.72 26.64
N VAL A 631 13.40 -17.80 25.34
CA VAL A 631 14.56 -18.48 24.78
C VAL A 631 15.29 -17.56 23.82
N ASP A 632 16.60 -17.72 23.72
CA ASP A 632 17.42 -17.13 22.67
C ASP A 632 16.97 -17.69 21.31
N ALA A 633 16.65 -16.83 20.34
CA ALA A 633 16.02 -17.26 19.09
C ALA A 633 16.98 -18.02 18.16
N ASP A 634 18.27 -17.72 18.19
CA ASP A 634 19.28 -18.42 17.40
C ASP A 634 19.52 -19.85 17.93
N SER A 635 19.75 -19.98 19.23
CA SER A 635 20.23 -21.23 19.84
C SER A 635 19.14 -22.07 20.51
N GLY A 636 17.96 -21.51 20.79
CA GLY A 636 16.90 -22.15 21.58
C GLY A 636 17.24 -22.28 23.07
N LYS A 637 18.32 -21.65 23.54
CA LYS A 637 18.71 -21.68 24.95
C LYS A 637 17.65 -20.99 25.79
N ILE A 638 17.08 -21.72 26.75
CA ILE A 638 16.16 -21.14 27.75
C ILE A 638 16.92 -20.09 28.56
N LEU A 639 16.51 -18.83 28.43
CA LEU A 639 17.05 -17.69 29.17
C LEU A 639 16.40 -17.63 30.55
N TRP A 640 15.08 -17.79 30.59
CA TRP A 640 14.32 -18.00 31.82
C TRP A 640 13.05 -18.81 31.54
N LYS A 641 12.50 -19.41 32.60
CA LYS A 641 11.19 -20.06 32.59
C LYS A 641 10.47 -19.78 33.91
N ASN A 642 9.16 -19.68 33.84
CA ASN A 642 8.27 -19.73 34.99
C ASN A 642 7.18 -20.75 34.66
N ASN A 643 7.31 -21.97 35.16
CA ASN A 643 6.48 -23.08 34.74
C ASN A 643 5.99 -23.93 35.92
N ARG A 644 5.23 -24.97 35.61
CA ARG A 644 4.66 -25.91 36.57
C ARG A 644 5.68 -26.60 37.49
N GLU A 645 6.92 -26.80 37.03
CA GLU A 645 7.96 -27.44 37.82
C GLU A 645 8.34 -26.55 39.03
N ASP A 646 8.31 -25.24 38.82
CA ASP A 646 8.69 -24.23 39.83
C ASP A 646 7.45 -23.67 40.57
N ASP A 647 6.29 -23.62 39.94
CA ASP A 647 5.02 -23.15 40.52
C ASP A 647 3.83 -24.02 40.08
N ALA A 648 3.30 -24.81 41.02
CA ALA A 648 2.20 -25.74 40.79
C ALA A 648 0.86 -25.07 40.39
N ARG A 649 0.74 -23.74 40.48
CA ARG A 649 -0.45 -23.00 40.00
C ARG A 649 -0.60 -23.07 38.48
N TRP A 650 0.47 -23.36 37.74
CA TRP A 650 0.40 -23.59 36.30
C TRP A 650 -0.34 -24.89 35.99
N SER A 651 -1.45 -24.77 35.27
CA SER A 651 -2.19 -25.91 34.73
C SER A 651 -2.36 -25.85 33.22
N HIS A 652 -2.48 -24.64 32.66
CA HIS A 652 -2.68 -24.39 31.24
C HIS A 652 -2.44 -22.89 30.99
N GLY A 653 -1.39 -22.52 30.27
CA GLY A 653 -1.23 -21.14 29.77
C GLY A 653 -2.00 -20.97 28.47
N HIS A 654 -3.00 -20.07 28.43
CA HIS A 654 -3.93 -19.97 27.30
C HIS A 654 -3.90 -18.61 26.59
N ALA A 655 -3.85 -17.53 27.37
CA ALA A 655 -4.07 -16.19 26.88
C ALA A 655 -2.98 -15.25 27.38
N GLY A 656 -2.51 -14.40 26.47
CA GLY A 656 -1.50 -13.41 26.79
C GLY A 656 -1.03 -12.63 25.58
N TRP A 657 -0.11 -11.71 25.84
CA TRP A 657 0.55 -10.86 24.86
C TRP A 657 1.86 -10.33 25.44
N THR A 658 2.69 -9.74 24.58
CA THR A 658 3.97 -9.14 24.96
C THR A 658 4.09 -7.77 24.29
N ALA A 659 4.50 -6.76 25.05
CA ALA A 659 4.76 -5.39 24.60
C ALA A 659 5.55 -4.64 25.69
N ASP A 660 6.34 -3.63 25.30
CA ASP A 660 6.93 -2.69 26.26
C ASP A 660 5.85 -1.70 26.71
N ILE A 661 5.44 -1.79 27.97
CA ILE A 661 4.29 -1.04 28.51
C ILE A 661 4.64 -0.18 29.72
N TRP A 662 5.91 -0.22 30.17
CA TRP A 662 6.32 0.52 31.36
C TRP A 662 7.82 0.79 31.46
N ASP A 663 8.16 2.08 31.47
CA ASP A 663 9.54 2.60 31.57
C ASP A 663 10.31 2.15 32.82
N GLY A 664 9.62 1.71 33.88
CA GLY A 664 10.21 1.21 35.11
C GLY A 664 10.78 -0.21 35.02
N SER A 665 10.51 -0.92 33.92
CA SER A 665 10.99 -2.29 33.67
C SER A 665 11.68 -2.35 32.30
N PRO A 666 13.02 -2.28 32.23
CA PRO A 666 13.70 -2.29 30.94
C PRO A 666 13.46 -3.57 30.15
N GLY A 667 12.88 -3.41 28.96
CA GLY A 667 12.59 -4.48 28.01
C GLY A 667 11.10 -4.77 27.89
N MET A 668 10.75 -5.76 27.08
CA MET A 668 9.36 -6.07 26.82
C MET A 668 8.74 -6.96 27.92
N GLU A 669 7.62 -6.52 28.48
CA GLU A 669 6.83 -7.31 29.42
C GLU A 669 6.08 -8.45 28.74
N CYS A 670 5.81 -9.50 29.52
CA CYS A 670 4.96 -10.62 29.13
C CYS A 670 3.75 -10.73 30.05
N VAL A 671 2.55 -10.55 29.50
CA VAL A 671 1.28 -10.63 30.25
C VAL A 671 0.55 -11.91 29.89
N VAL A 672 0.33 -12.80 30.86
CA VAL A 672 -0.24 -14.14 30.62
C VAL A 672 -1.15 -14.62 31.73
N ASN A 673 -2.07 -15.55 31.43
CA ASN A 673 -2.80 -16.30 32.44
C ASN A 673 -2.14 -17.68 32.72
N ARG A 674 -2.54 -18.37 33.79
CA ARG A 674 -1.92 -19.64 34.23
C ARG A 674 -2.86 -20.85 34.24
N GLN A 675 -4.18 -20.62 34.22
CA GLN A 675 -5.19 -21.64 34.50
C GLN A 675 -6.29 -21.78 33.43
N GLY A 676 -5.92 -21.66 32.15
CA GLY A 676 -6.77 -22.02 31.02
C GLY A 676 -7.78 -20.96 30.59
N HIS A 677 -8.68 -21.33 29.67
CA HIS A 677 -9.59 -20.40 28.95
C HIS A 677 -10.39 -19.43 29.82
N ASN A 678 -10.78 -19.84 31.02
CA ASN A 678 -11.64 -19.05 31.91
C ASN A 678 -10.88 -18.26 32.98
N ASP A 679 -9.55 -18.42 33.05
CA ASP A 679 -8.72 -17.71 34.02
C ASP A 679 -8.59 -16.24 33.63
N ARG A 680 -8.99 -15.36 34.56
CA ARG A 680 -8.93 -13.91 34.44
C ARG A 680 -7.85 -13.30 35.35
N ASN A 681 -7.07 -14.11 36.06
CA ASN A 681 -5.95 -13.64 36.85
C ASN A 681 -4.69 -13.64 35.99
N PHE A 682 -4.42 -12.50 35.36
CA PHE A 682 -3.22 -12.33 34.55
C PHE A 682 -2.02 -11.98 35.43
N VAL A 683 -0.83 -12.32 34.95
CA VAL A 683 0.46 -12.05 35.59
C VAL A 683 1.30 -11.26 34.61
N VAL A 684 1.94 -10.20 35.07
CA VAL A 684 2.97 -9.46 34.32
C VAL A 684 4.34 -9.97 34.72
N PHE A 685 5.11 -10.43 33.74
CA PHE A 685 6.54 -10.70 33.89
C PHE A 685 7.33 -9.58 33.23
N SER A 686 8.44 -9.16 33.85
CA SER A 686 9.46 -8.36 33.16
C SER A 686 10.11 -9.18 32.05
N ALA A 687 10.86 -8.53 31.16
CA ALA A 687 11.67 -9.19 30.14
C ALA A 687 12.61 -10.27 30.70
N LYS A 688 13.01 -10.15 31.98
CA LYS A 688 13.91 -11.09 32.69
C LYS A 688 13.17 -12.20 33.45
N GLY A 689 11.84 -12.26 33.36
CA GLY A 689 11.02 -13.29 33.99
C GLY A 689 10.66 -13.03 35.45
N GLU A 690 10.87 -11.82 35.95
CA GLU A 690 10.47 -11.43 37.32
C GLU A 690 8.99 -11.07 37.34
N ILE A 691 8.24 -11.53 38.33
CA ILE A 691 6.82 -11.16 38.48
C ILE A 691 6.75 -9.71 38.95
N LEU A 692 6.18 -8.84 38.12
CA LEU A 692 5.96 -7.42 38.44
C LEU A 692 4.59 -7.20 39.11
N GLN A 693 3.54 -7.85 38.60
CA GLN A 693 2.19 -7.75 39.16
C GLN A 693 1.36 -9.01 38.95
N GLU A 694 0.61 -9.40 39.99
CA GLU A 694 -0.43 -10.45 39.96
C GLU A 694 -1.51 -10.11 41.03
N PRO A 695 -2.80 -9.94 40.67
CA PRO A 695 -3.36 -10.01 39.32
C PRO A 695 -3.17 -8.70 38.54
N PHE A 696 -2.96 -8.84 37.24
CA PHE A 696 -3.10 -7.77 36.24
C PHE A 696 -4.53 -7.76 35.69
N PRO A 697 -5.12 -6.58 35.38
CA PRO A 697 -6.48 -6.51 34.86
C PRO A 697 -6.65 -7.23 33.52
N ALA A 698 -7.59 -8.19 33.47
CA ALA A 698 -7.96 -8.84 32.21
C ALA A 698 -8.65 -7.85 31.25
N GLY A 699 -8.49 -8.08 29.94
CA GLY A 699 -9.17 -7.30 28.90
C GLY A 699 -8.49 -5.96 28.54
N CYS A 700 -7.28 -5.74 29.03
CA CYS A 700 -6.39 -4.68 28.57
C CYS A 700 -5.43 -5.24 27.50
N PHE A 701 -5.20 -4.49 26.42
CA PHE A 701 -4.31 -4.87 25.33
C PHE A 701 -3.40 -3.71 24.94
N PRO A 702 -2.13 -3.97 24.57
CA PRO A 702 -1.23 -2.98 24.00
C PRO A 702 -1.83 -2.28 22.79
N PHE A 703 -1.52 -0.99 22.67
CA PHE A 703 -2.02 -0.08 21.66
C PHE A 703 -1.13 1.15 21.56
N GLU A 704 -1.02 1.74 20.37
CA GLU A 704 -0.40 3.05 20.21
C GLU A 704 -1.41 4.17 19.92
N TRP A 705 -1.33 5.25 20.69
CA TRP A 705 -2.21 6.42 20.53
C TRP A 705 -1.54 7.78 20.69
N ASP A 706 -0.48 7.88 21.49
CA ASP A 706 0.05 9.17 21.96
C ASP A 706 1.51 9.42 21.57
N GLY A 707 2.30 8.36 21.36
CA GLY A 707 3.69 8.33 20.92
C GLY A 707 4.69 8.50 22.05
N ASP A 708 4.40 7.98 23.23
CA ASP A 708 5.36 7.86 24.33
C ASP A 708 6.36 6.72 24.07
N ASP A 709 7.28 6.50 25.01
CA ASP A 709 8.35 5.51 24.85
C ASP A 709 7.84 4.07 25.08
N THR A 710 6.62 3.89 25.59
CA THR A 710 6.05 2.59 26.00
C THR A 710 4.57 2.51 25.65
N ARG A 711 4.09 1.41 25.09
CA ARG A 711 2.71 1.28 24.61
C ARG A 711 1.66 1.59 25.67
N GLU A 712 0.65 2.35 25.27
CA GLU A 712 -0.60 2.44 26.02
C GLU A 712 -1.35 1.11 26.06
N LEU A 713 -2.32 1.02 26.96
CA LEU A 713 -3.28 -0.05 27.04
C LEU A 713 -4.67 0.43 26.67
N ILE A 714 -5.38 -0.36 25.85
CA ILE A 714 -6.76 -0.14 25.47
C ILE A 714 -7.68 -1.20 26.10
N TRP A 715 -8.84 -0.78 26.61
CA TRP A 715 -9.86 -1.67 27.17
C TRP A 715 -11.28 -1.14 26.91
N ASN A 716 -12.29 -1.78 27.53
CA ASN A 716 -13.71 -1.45 27.35
C ASN A 716 -14.11 -1.37 25.87
N ASN A 717 -13.61 -2.32 25.08
CA ASN A 717 -13.93 -2.42 23.64
C ASN A 717 -13.52 -1.16 22.84
N GLY A 718 -12.35 -0.59 23.17
CA GLY A 718 -11.80 0.56 22.49
C GLY A 718 -12.25 1.92 23.02
N ALA A 719 -12.98 1.95 24.14
CA ALA A 719 -13.55 3.18 24.69
C ALA A 719 -12.66 3.88 25.73
N ALA A 720 -11.63 3.20 26.23
CA ALA A 720 -10.72 3.76 27.23
C ALA A 720 -9.28 3.35 26.92
N ILE A 721 -8.38 4.32 27.08
CA ILE A 721 -6.93 4.23 26.82
C ILE A 721 -6.22 4.77 28.06
N GLY A 722 -5.04 4.23 28.37
CA GLY A 722 -4.23 4.70 29.48
C GLY A 722 -2.98 3.86 29.68
N ASN A 723 -2.20 4.22 30.69
CA ASN A 723 -0.87 3.66 30.93
C ASN A 723 -0.81 2.80 32.18
N TRP A 724 0.01 1.76 32.15
CA TRP A 724 0.34 0.98 33.33
C TRP A 724 1.54 1.59 34.05
N ASN A 725 1.39 1.90 35.33
CA ASN A 725 2.44 2.60 36.11
C ASN A 725 3.29 1.65 36.99
N GLY A 726 3.30 0.35 36.66
CA GLY A 726 3.90 -0.70 37.50
C GLY A 726 3.00 -1.22 38.63
N LYS A 727 1.80 -0.66 38.81
CA LYS A 727 0.85 -1.06 39.86
C LYS A 727 -0.59 -1.14 39.40
N GLU A 728 -1.04 -0.19 38.60
CA GLU A 728 -2.41 -0.12 38.09
C GLU A 728 -2.45 0.53 36.70
N VAL A 729 -3.52 0.25 35.96
CA VAL A 729 -3.78 0.91 34.67
C VAL A 729 -4.51 2.21 34.95
N VAL A 730 -3.88 3.33 34.58
CA VAL A 730 -4.39 4.69 34.79
C VAL A 730 -4.90 5.24 33.47
N GLU A 731 -6.21 5.48 33.40
CA GLU A 731 -6.85 6.08 32.22
C GLU A 731 -6.33 7.48 31.92
N ASP A 732 -5.91 7.68 30.66
CA ASP A 732 -5.73 9.02 30.13
C ASP A 732 -7.09 9.56 29.67
N LYS A 733 -7.65 10.45 30.48
CA LYS A 733 -8.92 11.13 30.17
C LYS A 733 -8.80 12.15 29.05
N SER A 734 -7.56 12.48 28.63
CA SER A 734 -7.30 13.36 27.51
C SER A 734 -7.40 12.61 26.18
N ALA A 735 -7.11 11.30 26.18
CA ALA A 735 -7.34 10.42 25.06
C ALA A 735 -8.83 10.42 24.69
N GLN A 736 -9.13 10.70 23.43
CA GLN A 736 -10.49 10.69 22.90
C GLN A 736 -10.64 9.62 21.84
N PRO A 737 -10.46 8.33 22.18
CA PRO A 737 -10.82 7.26 21.26
C PRO A 737 -12.32 7.40 20.98
N ASN A 738 -12.69 7.42 19.71
CA ASN A 738 -14.07 7.63 19.27
C ASN A 738 -14.63 6.34 18.67
N PRO A 739 -14.66 5.20 19.41
CA PRO A 739 -15.16 3.96 18.86
C PRO A 739 -16.64 4.08 18.53
N ILE A 740 -17.09 3.30 17.56
CA ILE A 740 -18.49 3.26 17.17
C ILE A 740 -19.29 2.55 18.26
N PRO A 741 -20.43 3.10 18.74
CA PRO A 741 -21.29 2.43 19.72
C PRO A 741 -21.76 1.04 19.25
N ASN A 742 -21.94 0.10 20.20
CA ASN A 742 -22.38 -1.28 19.92
C ASN A 742 -21.51 -2.05 18.92
N SER A 743 -20.21 -1.75 18.89
CA SER A 743 -19.22 -2.46 18.08
C SER A 743 -18.46 -3.51 18.90
N THR A 744 -17.62 -4.31 18.25
CA THR A 744 -16.62 -5.16 18.91
C THR A 744 -15.23 -4.87 18.37
N LEU A 745 -14.28 -4.56 19.24
CA LEU A 745 -12.87 -4.39 18.88
C LEU A 745 -12.27 -5.75 18.52
N ILE A 746 -11.79 -5.88 17.28
CA ILE A 746 -11.18 -7.11 16.78
C ILE A 746 -9.69 -7.11 17.11
N TYR A 747 -8.97 -6.08 16.64
CA TYR A 747 -7.58 -5.78 16.96
C TYR A 747 -7.26 -4.32 16.60
N THR A 748 -6.01 -3.93 16.83
CA THR A 748 -5.47 -2.61 16.54
C THR A 748 -4.22 -2.75 15.68
N ALA A 749 -4.01 -1.84 14.75
CA ALA A 749 -2.85 -1.81 13.86
C ALA A 749 -2.73 -0.46 13.15
N ASP A 750 -1.51 -0.08 12.80
CA ASP A 750 -1.17 1.03 11.91
C ASP A 750 -1.57 0.69 10.45
N LEU A 751 -2.75 1.17 10.04
CA LEU A 751 -3.37 0.90 8.73
C LEU A 751 -3.47 2.17 7.87
N TYR A 752 -3.72 3.31 8.50
CA TYR A 752 -3.98 4.58 7.85
C TYR A 752 -3.34 5.72 8.64
N GLY A 753 -3.01 6.81 7.96
CA GLY A 753 -2.52 7.99 8.64
C GLY A 753 -1.08 7.84 9.12
N ASP A 754 -0.83 8.31 10.35
CA ASP A 754 0.51 8.45 10.92
C ASP A 754 1.03 7.14 11.54
N PHE A 755 1.64 7.21 12.72
CA PHE A 755 2.23 6.03 13.38
C PHE A 755 1.28 5.38 14.38
N ARG A 756 0.17 6.07 14.72
CA ARG A 756 -0.81 5.62 15.70
C ARG A 756 -1.62 4.46 15.13
N ASP A 757 -2.03 3.55 16.00
CA ASP A 757 -2.83 2.41 15.58
C ASP A 757 -4.30 2.82 15.33
N GLU A 758 -4.89 2.25 14.29
CA GLU A 758 -6.34 2.27 14.09
C GLU A 758 -7.06 1.20 14.91
N LEU A 759 -8.33 1.46 15.21
CA LEU A 759 -9.26 0.47 15.75
C LEU A 759 -9.94 -0.28 14.60
N VAL A 760 -9.78 -1.60 14.55
CA VAL A 760 -10.51 -2.48 13.64
C VAL A 760 -11.73 -3.03 14.35
N LEU A 761 -12.91 -2.56 13.98
CA LEU A 761 -14.17 -2.82 14.67
C LEU A 761 -15.10 -3.70 13.83
N LEU A 762 -15.70 -4.71 14.45
CA LEU A 762 -16.93 -5.32 13.96
C LEU A 762 -18.10 -4.40 14.32
N THR A 763 -18.77 -3.85 13.32
CA THR A 763 -19.94 -2.98 13.52
C THR A 763 -21.17 -3.55 12.82
N LYS A 764 -22.33 -2.92 13.01
CA LYS A 764 -23.58 -3.30 12.34
C LYS A 764 -24.17 -2.14 11.55
N THR A 765 -24.81 -2.44 10.42
CA THR A 765 -25.67 -1.50 9.72
C THR A 765 -26.96 -1.25 10.52
N GLN A 766 -27.75 -0.26 10.10
CA GLN A 766 -29.09 -0.02 10.67
C GLN A 766 -30.00 -1.25 10.54
N ASP A 767 -29.85 -2.02 9.46
CA ASP A 767 -30.59 -3.26 9.22
C ASP A 767 -30.02 -4.48 9.99
N GLY A 768 -28.99 -4.27 10.83
CA GLY A 768 -28.40 -5.30 11.68
C GLY A 768 -27.28 -6.13 11.04
N ASN A 769 -26.84 -5.79 9.81
CA ASN A 769 -25.83 -6.55 9.08
C ASN A 769 -24.43 -6.22 9.59
N SER A 770 -23.64 -7.26 9.88
CA SER A 770 -22.24 -7.09 10.27
C SER A 770 -21.41 -6.45 9.16
N ARG A 771 -20.41 -5.65 9.54
CA ARG A 771 -19.40 -5.05 8.66
C ARG A 771 -18.11 -4.80 9.46
N ILE A 772 -16.99 -4.63 8.76
CA ILE A 772 -15.73 -4.20 9.38
C ILE A 772 -15.62 -2.69 9.18
N THR A 773 -15.32 -1.95 10.24
CA THR A 773 -15.10 -0.50 10.19
C THR A 773 -13.77 -0.17 10.85
N VAL A 774 -12.97 0.66 10.16
CA VAL A 774 -11.68 1.13 10.66
C VAL A 774 -11.84 2.56 11.15
N VAL A 775 -11.40 2.83 12.38
CA VAL A 775 -11.50 4.14 13.04
C VAL A 775 -10.10 4.62 13.41
N THR A 776 -9.78 5.87 13.08
CA THR A 776 -8.50 6.51 13.41
C THR A 776 -8.68 7.65 14.42
N ALA A 777 -7.57 8.23 14.87
CA ALA A 777 -7.57 9.37 15.77
C ALA A 777 -8.13 10.64 15.10
N PRO A 778 -9.16 11.30 15.67
CA PRO A 778 -9.80 12.48 15.07
C PRO A 778 -9.09 13.80 15.41
N TYR A 779 -7.80 13.78 15.74
CA TYR A 779 -7.04 14.96 16.14
C TYR A 779 -5.55 14.83 15.83
N ALA A 780 -4.90 16.00 15.74
CA ALA A 780 -3.48 16.10 15.47
C ALA A 780 -2.65 16.11 16.77
N ILE A 781 -1.42 15.60 16.66
CA ILE A 781 -0.40 15.61 17.72
C ILE A 781 0.94 16.11 17.14
N ASP A 782 1.76 16.72 17.99
CA ASP A 782 3.08 17.24 17.64
C ASP A 782 4.17 16.17 17.84
N LYS A 783 3.94 14.96 17.32
CA LYS A 783 4.90 13.85 17.27
C LYS A 783 4.89 13.20 15.89
N ALA A 784 6.04 12.65 15.48
CA ALA A 784 6.19 11.93 14.22
C ALA A 784 7.24 10.83 14.36
N PHE A 785 6.84 9.62 14.00
CA PHE A 785 7.69 8.43 13.95
C PHE A 785 7.52 7.76 12.60
N VAL A 786 8.55 7.05 12.16
CA VAL A 786 8.46 6.23 10.96
C VAL A 786 7.35 5.21 11.16
N THR A 787 6.47 5.11 10.17
CA THR A 787 5.33 4.19 10.20
C THR A 787 5.78 2.74 10.47
N PRO A 788 5.21 2.05 11.47
CA PRO A 788 5.40 0.62 11.66
C PRO A 788 5.12 -0.19 10.39
N SER A 789 4.10 0.20 9.61
CA SER A 789 3.80 -0.45 8.33
C SER A 789 4.87 -0.23 7.24
N GLY A 790 6.00 0.42 7.53
CA GLY A 790 7.19 0.46 6.70
C GLY A 790 8.13 -0.74 6.92
N ASP A 791 8.06 -1.34 8.11
CA ASP A 791 8.87 -2.50 8.51
C ASP A 791 8.36 -3.81 7.88
N LEU A 792 9.30 -4.69 7.50
CA LEU A 792 8.96 -5.95 6.84
C LEU A 792 8.23 -6.90 7.79
N TYR A 793 8.69 -7.03 9.04
CA TYR A 793 8.10 -7.96 10.00
C TYR A 793 6.72 -7.51 10.44
N TYR A 794 6.50 -6.20 10.63
CA TYR A 794 5.18 -5.64 10.88
C TYR A 794 4.21 -5.96 9.73
N LYS A 795 4.65 -5.79 8.48
CA LYS A 795 3.83 -6.15 7.31
C LYS A 795 3.53 -7.64 7.28
N LEU A 796 4.52 -8.50 7.50
CA LEU A 796 4.33 -9.96 7.53
C LEU A 796 3.36 -10.39 8.64
N TRP A 797 3.40 -9.73 9.80
CA TRP A 797 2.41 -9.90 10.86
C TRP A 797 1.02 -9.46 10.39
N LEU A 798 0.87 -8.26 9.83
CA LEU A 798 -0.41 -7.73 9.38
C LEU A 798 -1.07 -8.63 8.31
N ALA A 799 -0.25 -9.13 7.38
CA ALA A 799 -0.65 -10.01 6.29
C ALA A 799 -1.18 -11.39 6.72
N ARG A 800 -0.94 -11.81 7.97
CA ARG A 800 -1.39 -13.10 8.51
C ARG A 800 -2.25 -13.00 9.76
N ASN A 801 -2.22 -11.89 10.50
CA ASN A 801 -2.81 -11.80 11.84
C ASN A 801 -4.30 -12.19 11.80
N MET A 802 -4.69 -13.17 12.63
CA MET A 802 -6.00 -13.83 12.62
C MET A 802 -6.39 -14.63 11.34
N GLY A 803 -5.76 -14.35 10.20
CA GLY A 803 -5.96 -15.03 8.94
C GLY A 803 -5.28 -16.39 8.90
N GLY A 804 -3.96 -16.40 9.02
CA GLY A 804 -3.07 -17.58 8.96
C GLY A 804 -2.77 -18.25 10.30
N GLY A 805 -3.24 -17.66 11.41
CA GLY A 805 -3.07 -18.18 12.77
C GLY A 805 -3.88 -17.39 13.80
N TYR A 806 -3.69 -17.68 15.10
CA TYR A 806 -4.37 -16.92 16.17
C TYR A 806 -3.97 -15.45 16.22
N ARG A 807 -4.84 -14.62 16.79
CA ARG A 807 -4.58 -13.20 17.02
C ARG A 807 -3.29 -13.04 17.81
N SER A 808 -2.47 -12.07 17.42
CA SER A 808 -1.31 -11.65 18.19
C SER A 808 -1.10 -10.15 18.10
N ILE A 809 -0.14 -9.66 18.89
CA ILE A 809 0.33 -8.28 18.92
C ILE A 809 1.78 -8.32 18.43
N TYR A 810 2.15 -7.30 17.66
CA TYR A 810 3.51 -7.08 17.23
C TYR A 810 3.96 -5.73 17.78
N ASP A 811 5.04 -5.74 18.55
CA ASP A 811 5.61 -4.52 19.09
C ASP A 811 6.98 -4.26 18.47
N THR A 812 7.31 -3.00 18.31
CA THR A 812 8.62 -2.58 17.81
C THR A 812 8.88 -1.18 18.34
N PRO A 813 10.11 -0.89 18.79
CA PRO A 813 10.48 0.47 19.16
C PRO A 813 10.22 1.44 18.02
N TYR A 814 9.73 2.63 18.35
CA TYR A 814 9.58 3.69 17.36
C TYR A 814 10.93 4.16 16.85
N ARG A 815 11.02 4.28 15.53
CA ARG A 815 12.17 4.88 14.86
C ARG A 815 11.86 6.32 14.50
N LYS A 816 12.75 7.24 14.87
CA LYS A 816 12.70 8.60 14.32
C LYS A 816 13.35 8.58 12.95
N ALA A 817 12.92 9.43 12.02
CA ALA A 817 13.55 9.50 10.69
C ALA A 817 15.04 9.97 10.69
N GLU A 818 15.61 10.27 11.86
CA GLU A 818 17.01 10.63 12.07
C GLU A 818 17.89 9.46 12.54
N GLU A 819 17.26 8.35 12.96
CA GLU A 819 17.88 7.09 13.40
C GLU A 819 17.90 6.09 12.23
#